data_AF-A0A959EQ35-F1
#
_entry.id   AF-A0A959EQ35-F1
#
_cell.length_a   1.000
_cell.length_b   1.000
_cell.length_c   1.000
_cell.angle_alpha   90.00
_cell.angle_beta   90.00
_cell.angle_gamma   90.00
#
_symmetry.space_group_name_H-M   'P 1'
#
loop_
_entity.id
_entity.type
_entity.pdbx_description
1 polymer ?
#
loop_
_entity_poly.entity_id
_entity_poly.type
_entity_poly.pdbx_seq_one_letter_code
_entity_poly.pdbx_strand_id
1 'polypeptide(L)'
;MQEEAIAQLFYRALIKTEEQAGPASERIGRLHHLLLQLFVERTQRERLHFSTLFARMSYAFQQHQVPRSQQFHLHHFRKEARALLDGRRVDDPEELYRYGLGALAGAVQAFYGVPLPEELQSAAQTLPSRSRETIEIRSFYGDLPVLLVGEDPERHQLLACREASPEHTFRVQFNLADRNDYLAPSLRALRAAMSWPVTAHLLDVEVDAAGLYRPAGLVIEPDFLVDVSAISECFKPEGADPVWYLLKKFLPFQTTKYLLLGNIANFFLDELMSNPQATFRETFERVFHLNPLGFSLLPDREVREIMDRSQRHFLSLKQVLARDFPEKGIQAEESFLEPTFYSNRYGLQGRLDVFHQGPDSTAIVELKSGKAFRPNIHGISSSHFTQTLLYDLLIRSTFSEKLDPLNFILYSAQEVDQLKYAPRVKAQQQEALQLRNLLVAAEYCLADAFAHEGAPPLEDSAAARLLLRIRPESYPQSSGFGRSDLEHFSSVLHQLRPLEWKYFLAYSGFIAREHRLAKTGKPGEGRNLGQAGLWRCTWAEKNEAYELLGHLRLVDNRAGEADPLLSFERQAEQTNPLANFRRGDIAVLYPAQAQGEAPLRQQLFKCTITEIGPERVQVRLRSPQFNQKIFQDYPHWNLEHDLLDGSFLSLYRSLFGFAGGAPARRALLLGERQPRPGKEGPPIDYPGMTALQRDTLRRILAAEDYFLLWGPPGTGKTSVLLRYLVEWLLRNTQENLLLLAYTNRAVDEICESLEQIG
;
A
#
# COMPACT_ATOMS: atom_id res chain seq x y z
N MET A 1 22.32 32.19 22.90
CA MET A 1 21.25 33.18 23.20
C MET A 1 19.84 32.64 22.98
N GLN A 2 19.45 32.13 21.80
CA GLN A 2 18.06 31.67 21.60
C GLN A 2 17.71 30.38 22.36
N GLU A 3 18.60 29.37 22.35
CA GLU A 3 18.36 28.08 23.05
C GLU A 3 18.33 28.22 24.58
N GLU A 4 19.19 29.07 25.14
CA GLU A 4 19.22 29.37 26.57
C GLU A 4 17.94 30.07 27.04
N ALA A 5 17.42 31.02 26.25
CA ALA A 5 16.14 31.66 26.53
C ALA A 5 14.97 30.67 26.48
N ILE A 6 14.98 29.73 25.54
CA ILE A 6 13.96 28.66 25.46
C ILE A 6 14.05 27.74 26.67
N ALA A 7 15.25 27.32 27.07
CA ALA A 7 15.45 26.52 28.28
C ALA A 7 14.92 27.23 29.53
N GLN A 8 15.24 28.52 29.69
CA GLN A 8 14.72 29.33 30.80
C GLN A 8 13.19 29.46 30.76
N LEU A 9 12.56 29.55 29.58
CA LEU A 9 11.10 29.55 29.45
C LEU A 9 10.49 28.22 29.92
N PHE A 10 11.05 27.08 29.53
CA PHE A 10 10.60 25.77 30.00
C PHE A 10 10.81 25.62 31.51
N TYR A 11 11.96 26.02 32.05
CA TYR A 11 12.20 25.99 33.49
C TYR A 11 11.21 26.86 34.27
N ARG A 12 10.95 28.09 33.82
CA ARG A 12 9.93 28.96 34.43
C ARG A 12 8.54 28.33 34.36
N ALA A 13 8.20 27.66 33.26
CA ALA A 13 6.92 26.97 33.13
C ALA A 13 6.80 25.79 34.11
N LEU A 14 7.89 25.03 34.31
CA LEU A 14 7.95 23.93 35.30
C LEU A 14 7.83 24.46 36.74
N ILE A 15 8.55 25.53 37.10
CA ILE A 15 8.45 26.16 38.43
C ILE A 15 7.03 26.70 38.66
N LYS A 16 6.44 27.35 37.66
CA LYS A 16 5.06 27.86 37.76
C LYS A 16 4.03 26.75 37.97
N THR A 17 4.26 25.54 37.45
CA THR A 17 3.36 24.40 37.73
C THR A 17 3.39 23.97 39.20
N GLU A 18 4.49 24.22 39.90
CA GLU A 18 4.65 23.95 41.34
C GLU A 18 3.95 25.03 42.20
N GLU A 19 4.02 26.30 41.79
CA GLU A 19 3.37 27.43 42.47
C GLU A 19 1.84 27.42 42.36
N GLN A 20 1.30 26.83 41.29
CA GLN A 20 -0.14 26.82 41.04
C GLN A 20 -0.82 25.66 41.77
N ALA A 21 -1.47 25.97 42.89
CA ALA A 21 -2.30 25.03 43.65
C ALA A 21 -3.40 24.40 42.77
N GLY A 22 -3.60 23.09 42.93
CA GLY A 22 -4.64 22.34 42.22
C GLY A 22 -4.50 20.82 42.41
N PRO A 23 -5.51 20.03 41.98
CA PRO A 23 -5.44 18.58 42.00
C PRO A 23 -4.20 18.07 41.23
N ALA A 24 -3.58 17.00 41.72
CA ALA A 24 -2.40 16.41 41.07
C ALA A 24 -2.66 16.04 39.59
N SER A 25 -3.88 15.60 39.27
CA SER A 25 -4.29 15.30 37.88
C SER A 25 -4.21 16.52 36.94
N GLU A 26 -4.58 17.71 37.41
CA GLU A 26 -4.50 18.94 36.62
C GLU A 26 -3.04 19.36 36.41
N ARG A 27 -2.23 19.29 37.48
CA ARG A 27 -0.80 19.58 37.42
C ARG A 27 -0.05 18.60 36.50
N ILE A 28 -0.35 17.31 36.55
CA ILE A 28 0.16 16.30 35.60
C ILE A 28 -0.29 16.62 34.18
N GLY A 29 -1.53 17.06 33.98
CA GLY A 29 -2.02 17.51 32.68
C GLY A 29 -1.19 18.66 32.11
N ARG A 30 -0.82 19.64 32.94
CA ARG A 30 0.07 20.74 32.55
C ARG A 30 1.49 20.25 32.22
N LEU A 31 2.07 19.36 33.04
CA LEU A 31 3.37 18.76 32.75
C LEU A 31 3.37 17.94 31.45
N HIS A 32 2.31 17.15 31.20
CA HIS A 32 2.14 16.41 29.95
C HIS A 32 2.00 17.35 28.75
N HIS A 33 1.35 18.51 28.91
CA HIS A 33 1.32 19.54 27.89
C HIS A 33 2.71 20.15 27.64
N LEU A 34 3.48 20.45 28.69
CA LEU A 34 4.86 20.92 28.56
C LEU A 34 5.76 19.89 27.89
N LEU A 35 5.57 18.59 28.17
CA LEU A 35 6.23 17.50 27.46
C LEU A 35 5.96 17.59 25.96
N LEU A 36 4.69 17.69 25.56
CA LEU A 36 4.31 17.85 24.16
C LEU A 36 4.99 19.07 23.53
N GLN A 37 4.92 20.23 24.19
CA GLN A 37 5.54 21.47 23.71
C GLN A 37 7.06 21.36 23.59
N LEU A 38 7.75 20.72 24.54
CA LEU A 38 9.19 20.51 24.49
C LEU A 38 9.60 19.71 23.25
N PHE A 39 8.91 18.61 22.97
CA PHE A 39 9.21 17.79 21.80
C PHE A 39 8.74 18.42 20.48
N VAL A 40 7.65 19.20 20.48
CA VAL A 40 7.29 20.06 19.32
C VAL A 40 8.42 21.04 19.04
N GLU A 41 8.86 21.80 20.05
CA GLU A 41 9.92 22.81 19.93
C GLU A 41 11.25 22.19 19.46
N ARG A 42 11.61 21.01 19.99
CA ARG A 42 12.83 20.29 19.57
C ARG A 42 12.76 19.66 18.19
N THR A 43 11.57 19.52 17.59
CA THR A 43 11.40 18.89 16.26
C THR A 43 10.77 19.81 15.21
N GLN A 44 10.50 21.07 15.56
CA GLN A 44 9.77 21.99 14.66
C GLN A 44 10.62 22.42 13.45
N ARG A 45 11.95 22.47 13.61
CA ARG A 45 12.87 22.92 12.56
C ARG A 45 12.96 21.88 11.44
N GLU A 46 12.80 20.62 11.81
CA GLU A 46 12.87 19.45 10.95
C GLU A 46 11.66 19.34 10.04
N ARG A 47 10.52 19.89 10.46
CA ARG A 47 9.24 19.85 9.72
C ARG A 47 8.89 18.42 9.27
N LEU A 48 9.33 17.42 10.03
CA LEU A 48 8.98 16.02 9.85
C LEU A 48 7.62 15.78 10.49
N HIS A 49 6.78 15.02 9.78
CA HIS A 49 5.50 14.60 10.32
C HIS A 49 5.70 13.37 11.22
N PHE A 50 5.04 13.39 12.38
CA PHE A 50 5.00 12.29 13.33
C PHE A 50 3.55 12.09 13.79
N SER A 51 2.96 10.91 13.53
CA SER A 51 1.60 10.59 13.98
C SER A 51 1.53 10.21 15.46
N THR A 52 2.66 9.84 16.07
CA THR A 52 2.72 9.53 17.50
C THR A 52 3.76 10.39 18.22
N LEU A 53 3.46 10.73 19.48
CA LEU A 53 4.45 11.37 20.36
C LEU A 53 5.66 10.45 20.58
N PHE A 54 5.46 9.12 20.62
CA PHE A 54 6.56 8.15 20.69
C PHE A 54 7.57 8.35 19.56
N ALA A 55 7.11 8.34 18.30
CA ALA A 55 8.00 8.48 17.15
C ALA A 55 8.76 9.81 17.17
N ARG A 56 8.07 10.90 17.55
CA ARG A 56 8.69 12.22 17.72
C ARG A 56 9.76 12.23 18.81
N MET A 57 9.46 11.62 19.96
CA MET A 57 10.41 11.51 21.07
C MET A 57 11.62 10.68 20.67
N SER A 58 11.43 9.49 20.09
CA SER A 58 12.51 8.62 19.64
C SER A 58 13.41 9.31 18.62
N TYR A 59 12.82 10.09 17.70
CA TYR A 59 13.59 10.91 16.77
C TYR A 59 14.43 11.97 17.50
N ALA A 60 13.81 12.79 18.36
CA ALA A 60 14.52 13.84 19.09
C ALA A 60 15.62 13.30 20.01
N PHE A 61 15.40 12.14 20.64
CA PHE A 61 16.39 11.46 21.45
C PHE A 61 17.62 11.04 20.67
N GLN A 62 17.42 10.51 19.46
CA GLN A 62 18.51 10.16 18.57
C GLN A 62 19.27 11.40 18.09
N GLN A 63 18.56 12.45 17.67
CA GLN A 63 19.18 13.68 17.16
C GLN A 63 20.01 14.43 18.22
N HIS A 64 19.56 14.43 19.47
CA HIS A 64 20.23 15.14 20.56
C HIS A 64 21.01 14.24 21.51
N GLN A 65 21.17 12.95 21.15
CA GLN A 65 21.94 11.97 21.93
C GLN A 65 21.53 11.92 23.40
N VAL A 66 20.23 12.02 23.67
CA VAL A 66 19.70 12.05 25.05
C VAL A 66 20.04 10.73 25.75
N PRO A 67 20.56 10.74 27.00
CA PRO A 67 20.93 9.51 27.70
C PRO A 67 19.78 8.53 27.85
N ARG A 68 20.04 7.21 27.74
CA ARG A 68 19.00 6.16 27.84
C ARG A 68 18.20 6.22 29.14
N SER A 69 18.84 6.59 30.25
CA SER A 69 18.17 6.83 31.53
C SER A 69 17.08 7.90 31.42
N GLN A 70 17.43 9.04 30.81
CA GLN A 70 16.52 10.16 30.60
C GLN A 70 15.38 9.81 29.63
N GLN A 71 15.69 9.07 28.55
CA GLN A 71 14.67 8.59 27.61
C GLN A 71 13.62 7.72 28.31
N PHE A 72 14.08 6.80 29.18
CA PHE A 72 13.21 5.94 29.97
C PHE A 72 12.26 6.75 30.86
N HIS A 73 12.78 7.70 31.64
CA HIS A 73 11.97 8.53 32.53
C HIS A 73 10.89 9.31 31.77
N LEU A 74 11.25 9.89 30.62
CA LEU A 74 10.31 10.64 29.80
C LEU A 74 9.23 9.76 29.19
N HIS A 75 9.59 8.56 28.70
CA HIS A 75 8.62 7.61 28.17
C HIS A 75 7.70 7.07 29.27
N HIS A 76 8.23 6.76 30.45
CA HIS A 76 7.45 6.34 31.62
C HIS A 76 6.44 7.42 32.02
N PHE A 77 6.91 8.66 32.23
CA PHE A 77 6.04 9.78 32.57
C PHE A 77 4.96 10.00 31.50
N ARG A 78 5.33 10.02 30.21
CA ARG A 78 4.38 10.13 29.09
C ARG A 78 3.24 9.11 29.21
N LYS A 79 3.60 7.84 29.43
CA LYS A 79 2.64 6.73 29.45
C LYS A 79 1.70 6.84 30.65
N GLU A 80 2.24 6.99 31.86
CA GLU A 80 1.45 7.04 33.09
C GLU A 80 0.59 8.32 33.16
N ALA A 81 1.14 9.46 32.74
CA ALA A 81 0.37 10.70 32.64
C ALA A 81 -0.78 10.57 31.65
N ARG A 82 -0.55 9.92 30.48
CA ARG A 82 -1.62 9.66 29.51
C ARG A 82 -2.70 8.74 30.09
N ALA A 83 -2.31 7.67 30.78
CA ALA A 83 -3.24 6.75 31.43
C ALA A 83 -4.15 7.49 32.43
N LEU A 84 -3.58 8.35 33.27
CA LEU A 84 -4.34 9.17 34.21
C LEU A 84 -5.31 10.12 33.51
N LEU A 85 -4.86 10.82 32.46
CA LEU A 85 -5.68 11.76 31.68
C LEU A 85 -6.82 11.07 30.92
N ASP A 86 -6.63 9.81 30.54
CA ASP A 86 -7.67 8.96 29.94
C ASP A 86 -8.59 8.32 31.02
N GLY A 87 -8.49 8.75 32.28
CA GLY A 87 -9.37 8.34 33.38
C GLY A 87 -8.99 7.02 34.06
N ARG A 88 -7.80 6.48 33.81
CA ARG A 88 -7.31 5.28 34.51
C ARG A 88 -6.78 5.65 35.89
N ARG A 89 -6.92 4.72 36.83
CA ARG A 89 -6.40 4.89 38.19
C ARG A 89 -4.87 4.82 38.17
N VAL A 90 -4.24 5.81 38.79
CA VAL A 90 -2.82 5.80 39.15
C VAL A 90 -2.75 5.76 40.67
N ASP A 91 -1.85 4.95 41.22
CA ASP A 91 -1.79 4.68 42.66
C ASP A 91 -1.41 5.92 43.48
N ASP A 92 -0.36 6.65 43.07
CA ASP A 92 0.04 7.92 43.67
C ASP A 92 0.23 9.01 42.59
N PRO A 93 -0.80 9.82 42.32
CA PRO A 93 -0.69 10.96 41.41
C PRO A 93 0.35 12.00 41.86
N GLU A 94 0.61 12.19 43.15
CA GLU A 94 1.60 13.19 43.59
C GLU A 94 3.04 12.72 43.42
N GLU A 95 3.28 11.43 43.57
CA GLU A 95 4.54 10.83 43.16
C GLU A 95 4.75 10.96 41.64
N LEU A 96 3.73 10.65 40.83
CA LEU A 96 3.82 10.79 39.38
C LEU A 96 4.06 12.25 38.94
N TYR A 97 3.46 13.23 39.63
CA TYR A 97 3.73 14.65 39.39
C TYR A 97 5.19 15.00 39.64
N ARG A 98 5.73 14.65 40.82
CA ARG A 98 7.14 14.89 41.17
C ARG A 98 8.10 14.19 40.21
N TYR A 99 7.80 12.96 39.84
CA TYR A 99 8.53 12.20 38.83
C TYR A 99 8.54 12.92 37.48
N GLY A 100 7.38 13.38 37.01
CA GLY A 100 7.23 14.13 35.76
C GLY A 100 8.01 15.43 35.77
N LEU A 101 7.99 16.16 36.89
CA LEU A 101 8.73 17.41 37.06
C LEU A 101 10.24 17.17 36.92
N GLY A 102 10.79 16.18 37.62
CA GLY A 102 12.19 15.79 37.50
C GLY A 102 12.56 15.31 36.09
N ALA A 103 11.71 14.47 35.48
CA ALA A 103 11.93 13.95 34.13
C ALA A 103 11.94 15.07 33.08
N LEU A 104 11.04 16.04 33.17
CA LEU A 104 11.02 17.19 32.26
C LEU A 104 12.19 18.13 32.49
N ALA A 105 12.54 18.41 33.74
CA ALA A 105 13.67 19.28 34.06
C ALA A 105 14.99 18.69 33.52
N GLY A 106 15.23 17.39 33.73
CA GLY A 106 16.37 16.67 33.16
C GLY A 106 16.35 16.63 31.63
N ALA A 107 15.17 16.62 31.00
CA ALA A 107 15.05 16.68 29.54
C ALA A 107 15.46 18.05 28.98
N VAL A 108 15.02 19.13 29.63
CA VAL A 108 15.44 20.50 29.26
C VAL A 108 16.97 20.62 29.39
N GLN A 109 17.55 20.11 30.47
CA GLN A 109 19.01 20.08 30.64
C GLN A 109 19.69 19.26 29.52
N ALA A 110 19.18 18.07 29.21
CA ALA A 110 19.75 17.20 28.16
C ALA A 110 19.65 17.82 26.76
N PHE A 111 18.57 18.53 26.44
CA PHE A 111 18.38 19.13 25.11
C PHE A 111 19.13 20.45 24.91
N TYR A 112 19.28 21.26 25.96
CA TYR A 112 19.82 22.62 25.83
C TYR A 112 21.16 22.83 26.53
N GLY A 113 21.64 21.87 27.33
CA GLY A 113 22.90 21.97 28.07
C GLY A 113 22.89 23.03 29.18
N VAL A 114 21.73 23.61 29.50
CA VAL A 114 21.58 24.63 30.54
C VAL A 114 21.45 23.94 31.91
N PRO A 115 22.22 24.37 32.94
CA PRO A 115 22.11 23.81 34.27
C PRO A 115 20.71 23.94 34.88
N LEU A 116 20.34 22.97 35.72
CA LEU A 116 19.08 22.99 36.46
C LEU A 116 19.04 24.14 37.49
N PRO A 117 17.98 24.96 37.50
CA PRO A 117 17.72 25.91 38.59
C PRO A 117 17.60 25.20 39.95
N GLU A 118 17.95 25.89 41.03
CA GLU A 118 17.96 25.33 42.39
C GLU A 118 16.60 24.73 42.79
N GLU A 119 15.51 25.36 42.35
CA GLU A 119 14.13 24.94 42.61
C GLU A 119 13.83 23.54 42.04
N LEU A 120 14.42 23.19 40.89
CA LEU A 120 14.15 21.95 40.17
C LEU A 120 15.19 20.84 40.46
N GLN A 121 16.28 21.16 41.15
CA GLN A 121 17.34 20.19 41.46
C GLN A 121 16.83 19.07 42.37
N SER A 122 16.00 19.40 43.37
CA SER A 122 15.41 18.41 44.29
C SER A 122 14.56 17.38 43.52
N ALA A 123 13.69 17.85 42.62
CA ALA A 123 12.84 16.99 41.80
C ALA A 123 13.65 16.09 40.85
N ALA A 124 14.71 16.61 40.23
CA ALA A 124 15.61 15.82 39.39
C ALA A 124 16.37 14.74 40.20
N GLN A 125 16.80 15.05 41.43
CA GLN A 125 17.47 14.10 42.32
C GLN A 125 16.54 13.00 42.85
N THR A 126 15.23 13.25 42.92
CA THR A 126 14.25 12.23 43.32
C THR A 126 13.93 11.21 42.24
N LEU A 127 14.39 11.41 41.00
CA LEU A 127 14.26 10.38 39.97
C LEU A 127 15.03 9.13 40.41
N PRO A 128 14.41 7.93 40.37
CA PRO A 128 15.11 6.72 40.74
C PRO A 128 16.33 6.55 39.83
N SER A 129 17.51 6.37 40.44
CA SER A 129 18.78 6.14 39.73
C SER A 129 18.77 4.87 38.87
N ARG A 130 17.75 4.01 39.03
CA ARG A 130 17.49 2.85 38.20
C ARG A 130 16.91 3.25 36.85
N SER A 131 17.80 3.52 35.88
CA SER A 131 17.49 3.31 34.48
C SER A 131 17.38 1.80 34.24
N ARG A 132 16.15 1.26 34.28
CA ARG A 132 15.91 -0.20 34.28
C ARG A 132 16.45 -0.84 35.57
N GLU A 133 15.72 -1.76 36.20
CA GLU A 133 16.45 -2.99 36.58
C GLU A 133 17.05 -3.46 35.26
N THR A 134 18.39 -3.57 35.14
CA THR A 134 19.01 -4.02 33.90
C THR A 134 18.41 -5.37 33.55
N ILE A 135 17.35 -5.35 32.73
CA ILE A 135 16.65 -6.55 32.32
C ILE A 135 17.67 -7.26 31.46
N GLU A 136 18.22 -8.33 32.00
CA GLU A 136 19.21 -9.16 31.35
C GLU A 136 18.56 -9.75 30.10
N ILE A 137 19.13 -9.42 28.95
CA ILE A 137 18.69 -9.94 27.66
C ILE A 137 19.48 -11.20 27.37
N ARG A 138 18.77 -12.34 27.31
CA ARG A 138 19.38 -13.64 27.05
C ARG A 138 19.56 -13.91 25.57
N SER A 139 18.65 -13.41 24.74
CA SER A 139 18.73 -13.59 23.29
C SER A 139 18.05 -12.46 22.54
N PHE A 140 18.40 -12.35 21.26
CA PHE A 140 17.86 -11.35 20.34
C PHE A 140 17.49 -11.99 19.01
N TYR A 141 16.34 -11.61 18.46
CA TYR A 141 15.89 -12.00 17.12
C TYR A 141 15.60 -10.73 16.29
N GLY A 142 16.26 -10.55 15.15
CA GLY A 142 15.97 -9.40 14.26
C GLY A 142 14.60 -9.51 13.57
N ASP A 143 14.17 -10.74 13.33
CA ASP A 143 12.86 -11.09 12.78
C ASP A 143 12.43 -12.44 13.37
N LEU A 144 11.19 -12.53 13.81
CA LEU A 144 10.63 -13.75 14.40
C LEU A 144 9.18 -13.94 13.91
N PRO A 145 8.97 -14.83 12.92
CA PRO A 145 7.63 -15.26 12.51
C PRO A 145 6.96 -16.04 13.65
N VAL A 146 5.71 -15.69 13.94
CA VAL A 146 4.91 -16.28 15.02
C VAL A 146 3.45 -16.44 14.61
N LEU A 147 2.78 -17.37 15.26
CA LEU A 147 1.33 -17.45 15.30
C LEU A 147 0.85 -16.88 16.63
N LEU A 148 0.10 -15.77 16.59
CA LEU A 148 -0.55 -15.21 17.77
C LEU A 148 -1.82 -16.03 18.05
N VAL A 149 -1.90 -16.63 19.23
CA VAL A 149 -2.96 -17.59 19.59
C VAL A 149 -3.93 -17.04 20.65
N GLY A 150 -3.64 -15.88 21.22
CA GLY A 150 -4.49 -15.23 22.20
C GLY A 150 -3.81 -14.04 22.84
N GLU A 151 -4.45 -13.49 23.88
CA GLU A 151 -3.93 -12.37 24.64
C GLU A 151 -4.26 -12.46 26.12
N ASP A 152 -3.43 -11.80 26.92
CA ASP A 152 -3.66 -11.48 28.32
C ASP A 152 -3.77 -9.94 28.42
N PRO A 153 -5.00 -9.39 28.37
CA PRO A 153 -5.21 -7.95 28.38
C PRO A 153 -4.74 -7.27 29.67
N GLU A 154 -4.84 -7.97 30.82
CA GLU A 154 -4.47 -7.46 32.14
C GLU A 154 -2.97 -7.22 32.22
N ARG A 155 -2.17 -8.14 31.69
CA ARG A 155 -0.70 -8.03 31.66
C ARG A 155 -0.16 -7.33 30.41
N HIS A 156 -1.04 -6.95 29.49
CA HIS A 156 -0.69 -6.40 28.17
C HIS A 156 0.25 -7.33 27.37
N GLN A 157 -0.05 -8.62 27.40
CA GLN A 157 0.74 -9.65 26.73
C GLN A 157 -0.06 -10.29 25.60
N LEU A 158 0.62 -10.68 24.54
CA LEU A 158 0.09 -11.63 23.56
C LEU A 158 0.66 -13.02 23.85
N LEU A 159 -0.11 -14.05 23.54
CA LEU A 159 0.33 -15.43 23.53
C LEU A 159 0.70 -15.79 22.09
N ALA A 160 1.90 -16.33 21.91
CA ALA A 160 2.42 -16.68 20.60
C ALA A 160 3.09 -18.05 20.62
N CYS A 161 3.07 -18.76 19.50
CA CYS A 161 3.87 -19.95 19.29
C CYS A 161 4.59 -19.86 17.94
N ARG A 162 5.58 -20.74 17.73
CA ARG A 162 6.26 -20.87 16.43
C ARG A 162 5.61 -22.01 15.66
N GLU A 163 5.50 -21.87 14.35
CA GLU A 163 4.93 -22.92 13.50
C GLU A 163 5.69 -24.25 13.61
N ALA A 164 7.01 -24.19 13.76
CA ALA A 164 7.86 -25.38 13.98
C ALA A 164 7.74 -26.00 15.38
N SER A 165 7.05 -25.34 16.32
CA SER A 165 6.91 -25.79 17.72
C SER A 165 5.59 -25.27 18.30
N PRO A 166 4.43 -25.68 17.73
CA PRO A 166 3.11 -25.14 18.09
C PRO A 166 2.71 -25.47 19.53
N GLU A 167 3.26 -26.54 20.11
CA GLU A 167 3.06 -26.94 21.50
C GLU A 167 3.71 -25.98 22.51
N HIS A 168 4.69 -25.19 22.09
CA HIS A 168 5.40 -24.24 22.93
C HIS A 168 4.84 -22.83 22.75
N THR A 169 3.93 -22.43 23.65
CA THR A 169 3.44 -21.05 23.73
C THR A 169 4.34 -20.21 24.64
N PHE A 170 4.69 -19.01 24.18
CA PHE A 170 5.42 -18.00 24.93
C PHE A 170 4.65 -16.67 24.99
N ARG A 171 5.08 -15.80 25.91
CA ARG A 171 4.45 -14.51 26.17
C ARG A 171 5.24 -13.38 25.50
N VAL A 172 4.52 -12.54 24.78
CA VAL A 172 5.05 -11.35 24.11
C VAL A 172 4.56 -10.12 24.84
N GLN A 173 5.48 -9.35 25.43
CA GLN A 173 5.18 -8.16 26.21
C GLN A 173 5.03 -6.93 25.30
N PHE A 174 3.86 -6.30 25.38
CA PHE A 174 3.57 -5.02 24.74
C PHE A 174 3.35 -3.91 25.77
N ASN A 175 3.07 -2.71 25.27
CA ASN A 175 2.84 -1.52 26.07
C ASN A 175 4.08 -1.09 26.88
N LEU A 176 5.27 -1.36 26.34
CA LEU A 176 6.55 -0.90 26.89
C LEU A 176 6.82 0.53 26.38
N ALA A 177 6.87 1.48 27.30
CA ALA A 177 6.86 2.91 26.97
C ALA A 177 8.05 3.38 26.13
N ASP A 178 9.20 2.72 26.26
CA ASP A 178 10.46 3.00 25.59
C ASP A 178 10.68 2.15 24.32
N ARG A 179 9.72 1.28 23.98
CA ARG A 179 9.94 0.27 22.95
C ARG A 179 8.78 0.09 21.98
N ASN A 180 7.59 -0.22 22.47
CA ASN A 180 6.52 -0.76 21.63
C ASN A 180 5.10 -0.33 22.02
N ASP A 181 4.94 0.63 22.94
CA ASP A 181 3.63 1.17 23.29
C ASP A 181 2.96 1.90 22.13
N TYR A 182 3.75 2.43 21.19
CA TYR A 182 3.23 3.03 19.97
C TYR A 182 2.33 2.05 19.22
N LEU A 183 2.53 0.73 19.30
CA LEU A 183 1.72 -0.31 18.64
C LEU A 183 0.31 -0.49 19.22
N ALA A 184 -0.07 0.23 20.28
CA ALA A 184 -1.39 0.11 20.88
C ALA A 184 -2.59 0.27 19.89
N PRO A 185 -2.56 1.20 18.90
CA PRO A 185 -3.54 1.23 17.82
C PRO A 185 -3.62 -0.06 17.01
N SER A 186 -2.48 -0.67 16.65
CA SER A 186 -2.45 -1.93 15.92
C SER A 186 -3.07 -3.07 16.73
N LEU A 187 -2.75 -3.15 18.04
CA LEU A 187 -3.34 -4.16 18.93
C LEU A 187 -4.85 -3.98 19.12
N ARG A 188 -5.34 -2.73 19.20
CA ARG A 188 -6.79 -2.46 19.22
C ARG A 188 -7.46 -2.86 17.92
N ALA A 189 -6.84 -2.55 16.78
CA ALA A 189 -7.37 -2.89 15.47
C ALA A 189 -7.39 -4.41 15.26
N LEU A 190 -6.34 -5.12 15.68
CA LEU A 190 -6.26 -6.58 15.70
C LEU A 190 -7.44 -7.19 16.46
N ARG A 191 -7.69 -6.75 17.70
CA ARG A 191 -8.83 -7.22 18.52
C ARG A 191 -10.19 -6.95 17.90
N ALA A 192 -10.32 -5.83 17.19
CA ALA A 192 -11.59 -5.39 16.64
C ALA A 192 -11.92 -6.02 15.29
N ALA A 193 -10.91 -6.47 14.53
CA ALA A 193 -11.08 -6.90 13.15
C ALA A 193 -10.76 -8.37 12.90
N MET A 194 -10.07 -9.05 13.83
CA MET A 194 -9.51 -10.37 13.58
C MET A 194 -9.78 -11.33 14.73
N SER A 195 -9.97 -12.60 14.38
CA SER A 195 -10.11 -13.70 15.32
C SER A 195 -8.80 -14.48 15.42
N TRP A 196 -8.48 -14.99 16.61
CA TRP A 196 -7.33 -15.87 16.80
C TRP A 196 -7.53 -17.22 16.10
N PRO A 197 -6.45 -17.86 15.60
CA PRO A 197 -5.08 -17.37 15.60
C PRO A 197 -4.78 -16.41 14.44
N VAL A 198 -3.74 -15.58 14.59
CA VAL A 198 -3.31 -14.57 13.59
C VAL A 198 -1.82 -14.70 13.31
N THR A 199 -1.43 -14.74 12.04
CA THR A 199 -0.01 -14.77 11.68
C THR A 199 0.63 -13.40 11.90
N ALA A 200 1.87 -13.35 12.39
CA ALA A 200 2.57 -12.10 12.60
C ALA A 200 4.09 -12.27 12.54
N HIS A 201 4.80 -11.17 12.27
CA HIS A 201 6.23 -11.07 12.50
C HIS A 201 6.50 -10.11 13.64
N LEU A 202 7.33 -10.56 14.59
CA LEU A 202 7.89 -9.74 15.64
C LEU A 202 9.26 -9.23 15.21
N LEU A 203 9.45 -7.91 15.22
CA LEU A 203 10.68 -7.25 14.75
C LEU A 203 11.55 -6.82 15.93
N ASP A 204 12.87 -7.00 15.81
CA ASP A 204 13.87 -6.63 16.82
C ASP A 204 13.47 -7.06 18.25
N VAL A 205 13.37 -8.38 18.46
CA VAL A 205 12.86 -9.01 19.67
C VAL A 205 13.97 -9.25 20.68
N GLU A 206 13.85 -8.62 21.85
CA GLU A 206 14.65 -8.92 23.03
C GLU A 206 13.94 -10.01 23.86
N VAL A 207 14.63 -11.09 24.23
CA VAL A 207 14.11 -12.06 25.21
C VAL A 207 14.81 -11.85 26.54
N ASP A 208 14.04 -11.58 27.58
CA ASP A 208 14.59 -11.33 28.91
C ASP A 208 14.87 -12.61 29.72
N ALA A 209 15.48 -12.45 30.89
CA ALA A 209 15.77 -13.56 31.80
C ALA A 209 14.54 -14.30 32.33
N ALA A 210 13.35 -13.67 32.30
CA ALA A 210 12.08 -14.31 32.63
C ALA A 210 11.45 -15.06 31.44
N GLY A 211 12.06 -14.98 30.25
CA GLY A 211 11.57 -15.59 29.02
C GLY A 211 10.46 -14.81 28.33
N LEU A 212 10.26 -13.52 28.66
CA LEU A 212 9.31 -12.66 27.96
C LEU A 212 9.93 -12.10 26.68
N TYR A 213 9.17 -12.17 25.60
CA TYR A 213 9.55 -11.67 24.29
C TYR A 213 9.13 -10.20 24.17
N ARG A 214 10.08 -9.31 23.85
CA ARG A 214 9.90 -7.86 23.87
C ARG A 214 10.23 -7.29 22.49
N PRO A 215 9.30 -7.30 21.53
CA PRO A 215 9.52 -6.79 20.18
C PRO A 215 9.62 -5.27 20.16
N ALA A 216 10.37 -4.71 19.21
CA ALA A 216 10.31 -3.28 18.89
C ALA A 216 9.27 -2.96 17.80
N GLY A 217 8.92 -3.93 16.96
CA GLY A 217 7.90 -3.79 15.92
C GLY A 217 7.04 -5.04 15.78
N LEU A 218 5.88 -4.87 15.15
CA LEU A 218 4.91 -5.94 14.87
C LEU A 218 4.39 -5.75 13.46
N VAL A 219 4.32 -6.82 12.68
CA VAL A 219 3.66 -6.87 11.36
C VAL A 219 2.59 -7.94 11.43
N ILE A 220 1.32 -7.56 11.27
CA ILE A 220 0.15 -8.44 11.38
C ILE A 220 -0.24 -8.98 10.00
N GLU A 221 -0.41 -10.28 9.81
CA GLU A 221 -0.63 -10.90 8.49
C GLU A 221 0.44 -10.47 7.47
N PRO A 222 1.73 -10.80 7.72
CA PRO A 222 2.85 -10.55 6.81
C PRO A 222 2.58 -10.96 5.35
N ASP A 223 1.82 -12.04 5.13
CA ASP A 223 1.52 -12.56 3.79
C ASP A 223 0.58 -11.66 2.99
N PHE A 224 -0.19 -10.80 3.64
CA PHE A 224 -1.01 -9.80 2.96
C PHE A 224 -0.11 -8.64 2.52
N LEU A 225 0.51 -8.74 1.35
CA LEU A 225 1.38 -7.68 0.85
C LEU A 225 0.58 -6.41 0.56
N VAL A 226 1.06 -5.27 1.07
CA VAL A 226 0.49 -3.94 0.83
C VAL A 226 1.47 -3.13 -0.01
N ASP A 227 0.96 -2.43 -1.04
CA ASP A 227 1.78 -1.55 -1.85
C ASP A 227 2.38 -0.40 -1.02
N VAL A 228 3.67 -0.12 -1.23
CA VAL A 228 4.36 1.02 -0.62
C VAL A 228 3.65 2.36 -0.93
N SER A 229 3.10 2.52 -2.13
CA SER A 229 2.32 3.71 -2.50
C SER A 229 1.04 3.85 -1.67
N ALA A 230 0.33 2.75 -1.40
CA ALA A 230 -0.90 2.75 -0.61
C ALA A 230 -0.68 3.23 0.84
N ILE A 231 0.44 2.83 1.45
CA ILE A 231 0.81 3.27 2.80
C ILE A 231 1.27 4.73 2.79
N SER A 232 2.19 5.08 1.89
CA SER A 232 2.78 6.42 1.85
C SER A 232 1.77 7.53 1.51
N GLU A 233 0.77 7.24 0.67
CA GLU A 233 -0.31 8.19 0.35
C GLU A 233 -1.20 8.53 1.55
N CYS A 234 -1.21 7.68 2.60
CA CYS A 234 -1.93 7.94 3.84
C CYS A 234 -1.22 8.96 4.74
N PHE A 235 0.05 9.29 4.47
CA PHE A 235 0.79 10.34 5.18
C PHE A 235 0.51 11.70 4.54
N LYS A 236 -0.53 12.38 5.03
CA LYS A 236 -0.86 13.75 4.66
C LYS A 236 -0.12 14.75 5.57
N PRO A 237 0.04 16.02 5.15
CA PRO A 237 0.61 17.06 6.01
C PRO A 237 -0.13 17.24 7.35
N GLU A 238 -1.42 16.89 7.39
CA GLU A 238 -2.26 16.99 8.58
C GLU A 238 -2.13 15.78 9.52
N GLY A 239 -1.66 14.62 9.03
CA GLY A 239 -1.83 13.36 9.74
C GLY A 239 -1.55 12.13 8.89
N ALA A 240 -1.13 11.04 9.54
CA ALA A 240 -1.14 9.71 8.94
C ALA A 240 -2.45 9.01 9.35
N ASP A 241 -3.29 8.60 8.41
CA ASP A 241 -4.57 7.97 8.71
C ASP A 241 -4.97 6.92 7.66
N PRO A 242 -5.42 5.72 8.07
CA PRO A 242 -5.81 4.65 7.15
C PRO A 242 -7.06 4.99 6.30
N VAL A 243 -7.81 6.04 6.63
CA VAL A 243 -9.00 6.46 5.88
C VAL A 243 -8.69 6.76 4.41
N TRP A 244 -7.52 7.32 4.12
CA TRP A 244 -7.16 7.73 2.77
C TRP A 244 -7.01 6.55 1.83
N TYR A 245 -6.54 5.42 2.36
CA TYR A 245 -6.51 4.14 1.65
C TYR A 245 -7.92 3.64 1.31
N LEU A 246 -8.83 3.63 2.30
CA LEU A 246 -10.21 3.21 2.10
C LEU A 246 -10.95 4.14 1.12
N LEU A 247 -10.75 5.45 1.23
CA LEU A 247 -11.38 6.43 0.36
C LEU A 247 -10.96 6.22 -1.11
N LYS A 248 -9.66 6.09 -1.36
CA LYS A 248 -9.12 5.84 -2.72
C LYS A 248 -9.58 4.50 -3.31
N LYS A 249 -9.89 3.52 -2.47
CA LYS A 249 -10.37 2.20 -2.87
C LYS A 249 -11.75 2.25 -3.55
N PHE A 250 -12.64 3.13 -3.08
CA PHE A 250 -13.99 3.28 -3.63
C PHE A 250 -14.13 4.39 -4.67
N LEU A 251 -13.37 5.48 -4.53
CA LEU A 251 -13.51 6.63 -5.42
C LEU A 251 -13.13 6.31 -6.87
N PRO A 252 -13.84 6.92 -7.85
CA PRO A 252 -13.59 6.68 -9.27
C PRO A 252 -12.17 7.10 -9.66
N PHE A 253 -11.56 6.35 -10.57
CA PHE A 253 -10.29 6.73 -11.17
C PHE A 253 -10.52 7.80 -12.23
N GLN A 254 -9.73 8.87 -12.20
CA GLN A 254 -9.78 9.95 -13.18
C GLN A 254 -8.41 10.14 -13.80
N THR A 255 -8.36 10.17 -15.13
CA THR A 255 -7.16 10.61 -15.86
C THR A 255 -7.04 12.11 -15.72
N THR A 256 -5.98 12.57 -15.07
CA THR A 256 -5.70 14.00 -14.90
C THR A 256 -4.42 14.38 -15.61
N LYS A 257 -4.27 15.66 -15.96
CA LYS A 257 -3.01 16.18 -16.52
C LYS A 257 -1.78 15.91 -15.64
N TYR A 258 -1.95 15.88 -14.32
CA TYR A 258 -0.85 15.59 -13.38
C TYR A 258 -0.42 14.12 -13.42
N LEU A 259 -1.37 13.20 -13.56
CA LEU A 259 -1.08 11.78 -13.75
C LEU A 259 -0.34 11.55 -15.07
N LEU A 260 -0.80 12.16 -16.17
CA LEU A 260 -0.12 12.07 -17.46
C LEU A 260 1.30 12.63 -17.39
N LEU A 261 1.51 13.80 -16.77
CA LEU A 261 2.85 14.36 -16.57
C LEU A 261 3.75 13.44 -15.73
N GLY A 262 3.20 12.74 -14.75
CA GLY A 262 3.91 11.69 -14.00
C GLY A 262 4.41 10.57 -14.90
N ASN A 263 3.50 9.97 -15.69
CA ASN A 263 3.84 8.90 -16.62
C ASN A 263 4.86 9.34 -17.67
N ILE A 264 4.73 10.57 -18.18
CA ILE A 264 5.67 11.14 -19.15
C ILE A 264 7.07 11.32 -18.53
N ALA A 265 7.14 11.82 -17.29
CA ALA A 265 8.42 12.00 -16.61
C ALA A 265 9.13 10.66 -16.39
N ASN A 266 8.41 9.60 -15.99
CA ASN A 266 8.98 8.25 -15.87
C ASN A 266 9.47 7.74 -17.23
N PHE A 267 8.65 7.86 -18.28
CA PHE A 267 9.07 7.47 -19.63
C PHE A 267 10.33 8.24 -20.10
N PHE A 268 10.44 9.53 -19.80
CA PHE A 268 11.64 10.31 -20.12
C PHE A 268 12.86 9.87 -19.32
N LEU A 269 12.70 9.49 -18.06
CA LEU A 269 13.79 8.95 -17.25
C LEU A 269 14.32 7.67 -17.89
N ASP A 270 13.42 6.74 -18.26
CA ASP A 270 13.78 5.47 -18.88
C ASP A 270 14.51 5.66 -20.22
N GLU A 271 13.96 6.53 -21.07
CA GLU A 271 14.55 6.84 -22.39
C GLU A 271 15.91 7.51 -22.24
N LEU A 272 16.08 8.46 -21.31
CA LEU A 272 17.33 9.18 -21.14
C LEU A 272 18.41 8.34 -20.45
N MET A 273 18.04 7.38 -19.60
CA MET A 273 18.99 6.40 -19.07
C MET A 273 19.48 5.44 -20.16
N SER A 274 18.64 5.14 -21.15
CA SER A 274 18.99 4.29 -22.29
C SER A 274 19.74 5.03 -23.41
N ASN A 275 19.30 6.25 -23.70
CA ASN A 275 19.84 7.12 -24.75
C ASN A 275 20.00 8.56 -24.21
N PRO A 276 21.15 8.87 -23.57
CA PRO A 276 21.41 10.20 -23.03
C PRO A 276 21.38 11.33 -24.08
N GLN A 277 21.54 10.99 -25.37
CA GLN A 277 21.55 11.95 -26.46
C GLN A 277 20.16 12.22 -27.06
N ALA A 278 19.11 11.53 -26.60
CA ALA A 278 17.74 11.73 -27.07
C ALA A 278 17.33 13.22 -27.06
N THR A 279 16.50 13.59 -28.03
CA THR A 279 15.92 14.94 -28.14
C THR A 279 14.46 14.93 -27.73
N PHE A 280 13.99 16.03 -27.14
CA PHE A 280 12.60 16.13 -26.67
C PHE A 280 11.58 15.87 -27.79
N ARG A 281 11.83 16.39 -29.00
CA ARG A 281 10.89 16.27 -30.12
C ARG A 281 10.67 14.81 -30.52
N GLU A 282 11.75 14.04 -30.68
CA GLU A 282 11.69 12.63 -31.05
C GLU A 282 11.03 11.79 -29.94
N THR A 283 11.36 12.07 -28.68
CA THR A 283 10.81 11.33 -27.53
C THR A 283 9.33 11.65 -27.28
N PHE A 284 8.90 12.91 -27.44
CA PHE A 284 7.53 13.32 -27.16
C PHE A 284 6.51 12.76 -28.16
N GLU A 285 6.90 12.49 -29.41
CA GLU A 285 5.99 11.81 -30.36
C GLU A 285 5.59 10.42 -29.83
N ARG A 286 6.52 9.70 -29.21
CA ARG A 286 6.26 8.38 -28.59
C ARG A 286 5.36 8.46 -27.35
N VAL A 287 5.35 9.59 -26.64
CA VAL A 287 4.50 9.79 -25.45
C VAL A 287 3.02 9.61 -25.77
N PHE A 288 2.54 10.10 -26.91
CA PHE A 288 1.14 9.95 -27.30
C PHE A 288 0.73 8.49 -27.46
N HIS A 289 1.64 7.65 -27.95
CA HIS A 289 1.39 6.22 -28.14
C HIS A 289 1.28 5.46 -26.82
N LEU A 290 1.81 6.00 -25.71
CA LEU A 290 1.74 5.35 -24.39
C LEU A 290 0.34 5.38 -23.78
N ASN A 291 -0.45 6.43 -24.03
CA ASN A 291 -1.79 6.57 -23.45
C ASN A 291 -2.76 7.35 -24.37
N PRO A 292 -3.04 6.87 -25.59
CA PRO A 292 -3.83 7.60 -26.57
C PRO A 292 -5.24 7.92 -26.06
N LEU A 293 -5.88 6.98 -25.35
CA LEU A 293 -7.20 7.20 -24.75
C LEU A 293 -7.17 8.23 -23.61
N GLY A 294 -6.09 8.27 -22.82
CA GLY A 294 -5.94 9.28 -21.78
C GLY A 294 -5.83 10.70 -22.34
N PHE A 295 -5.14 10.85 -23.48
CA PHE A 295 -5.05 12.13 -24.18
C PHE A 295 -6.36 12.53 -24.87
N SER A 296 -7.10 11.58 -25.47
CA SER A 296 -8.36 11.88 -26.16
C SER A 296 -9.49 12.35 -25.25
N LEU A 297 -9.38 12.10 -23.95
CA LEU A 297 -10.31 12.61 -22.93
C LEU A 297 -10.03 14.06 -22.52
N LEU A 298 -8.90 14.65 -22.94
CA LEU A 298 -8.50 16.01 -22.57
C LEU A 298 -8.76 17.01 -23.70
N PRO A 299 -9.12 18.27 -23.38
CA PRO A 299 -9.16 19.33 -24.38
C PRO A 299 -7.77 19.61 -24.97
N ASP A 300 -7.70 19.99 -26.25
CA ASP A 300 -6.45 20.36 -26.95
C ASP A 300 -5.56 21.33 -26.17
N ARG A 301 -6.17 22.29 -25.47
CA ARG A 301 -5.45 23.24 -24.62
C ARG A 301 -4.67 22.54 -23.52
N GLU A 302 -5.27 21.57 -22.83
CA GLU A 302 -4.60 20.83 -21.76
C GLU A 302 -3.48 19.95 -22.31
N VAL A 303 -3.68 19.35 -23.50
CA VAL A 303 -2.64 18.58 -24.19
C VAL A 303 -1.42 19.46 -24.52
N ARG A 304 -1.63 20.68 -25.03
CA ARG A 304 -0.55 21.65 -25.26
C ARG A 304 0.15 22.05 -23.96
N GLU A 305 -0.61 22.31 -22.88
CA GLU A 305 -0.03 22.59 -21.56
C GLU A 305 0.82 21.42 -21.03
N ILE A 306 0.43 20.17 -21.30
CA ILE A 306 1.20 18.98 -20.94
C ILE A 306 2.51 18.94 -21.72
N MET A 307 2.48 19.20 -23.04
CA MET A 307 3.68 19.25 -23.88
C MET A 307 4.68 20.30 -23.39
N ASP A 308 4.21 21.52 -23.12
CA ASP A 308 5.09 22.62 -22.66
C ASP A 308 5.74 22.31 -21.31
N ARG A 309 4.99 21.69 -20.40
CA ARG A 309 5.50 21.29 -19.08
C ARG A 309 6.46 20.10 -19.18
N SER A 310 6.12 19.10 -20.00
CA SER A 310 6.95 17.90 -20.18
C SER A 310 8.33 18.25 -20.74
N GLN A 311 8.44 19.26 -21.60
CA GLN A 311 9.75 19.72 -22.09
C GLN A 311 10.69 20.12 -20.94
N ARG A 312 10.18 20.77 -19.89
CA ARG A 312 10.98 21.13 -18.71
C ARG A 312 11.42 19.90 -17.93
N HIS A 313 10.53 18.93 -17.78
CA HIS A 313 10.87 17.64 -17.17
C HIS A 313 12.00 16.95 -17.92
N PHE A 314 11.91 16.88 -19.26
CA PHE A 314 12.93 16.27 -20.10
C PHE A 314 14.31 16.89 -19.89
N LEU A 315 14.38 18.23 -19.95
CA LEU A 315 15.65 18.96 -19.76
C LEU A 315 16.21 18.77 -18.34
N SER A 316 15.34 18.82 -17.32
CA SER A 316 15.75 18.61 -15.93
C SER A 316 16.29 17.20 -15.71
N LEU A 317 15.63 16.18 -16.24
CA LEU A 317 16.08 14.79 -16.13
C LEU A 317 17.42 14.59 -16.84
N LYS A 318 17.57 15.15 -18.05
CA LYS A 318 18.83 15.09 -18.80
C LYS A 318 19.99 15.71 -18.03
N GLN A 319 19.77 16.83 -17.35
CA GLN A 319 20.77 17.47 -16.49
C GLN A 319 21.13 16.59 -15.28
N VAL A 320 20.13 16.06 -14.57
CA VAL A 320 20.32 15.25 -13.37
C VAL A 320 21.09 13.98 -13.68
N LEU A 321 20.74 13.28 -14.77
CA LEU A 321 21.42 12.07 -15.20
C LEU A 321 22.88 12.33 -15.63
N ALA A 322 23.14 13.46 -16.29
CA ALA A 322 24.48 13.80 -16.76
C ALA A 322 25.43 14.30 -15.65
N ARG A 323 24.89 14.85 -14.55
CA ARG A 323 25.67 15.53 -13.52
C ARG A 323 25.43 14.96 -12.13
N ASP A 324 24.22 15.07 -11.63
CA ASP A 324 23.91 14.80 -10.21
C ASP A 324 24.04 13.30 -9.89
N PHE A 325 23.62 12.41 -10.80
CA PHE A 325 23.76 10.96 -10.63
C PHE A 325 25.24 10.55 -10.47
N PRO A 326 26.15 10.90 -11.39
CA PRO A 326 27.59 10.67 -11.21
C PRO A 326 28.17 11.29 -9.94
N GLU A 327 27.79 12.53 -9.58
CA GLU A 327 28.24 13.19 -8.35
C GLU A 327 27.83 12.44 -7.07
N LYS A 328 26.76 11.64 -7.12
CA LYS A 328 26.29 10.78 -6.02
C LYS A 328 26.75 9.33 -6.12
N GLY A 329 27.60 9.00 -7.10
CA GLY A 329 28.07 7.63 -7.33
C GLY A 329 27.02 6.70 -7.96
N ILE A 330 25.96 7.27 -8.56
CA ILE A 330 24.91 6.53 -9.25
C ILE A 330 25.28 6.43 -10.73
N GLN A 331 25.60 5.23 -11.20
CA GLN A 331 25.94 4.95 -12.59
C GLN A 331 24.74 4.34 -13.32
N ALA A 332 24.45 4.82 -14.54
CA ALA A 332 23.29 4.37 -15.29
C ALA A 332 23.39 2.88 -15.61
N GLU A 333 24.57 2.41 -16.00
CA GLU A 333 24.89 1.04 -16.43
C GLU A 333 24.65 0.00 -15.30
N GLU A 334 24.78 0.43 -14.05
CA GLU A 334 24.57 -0.38 -12.85
C GLU A 334 23.19 -0.15 -12.21
N SER A 335 22.31 0.56 -12.91
CA SER A 335 20.95 0.87 -12.46
C SER A 335 19.90 -0.02 -13.13
N PHE A 336 18.92 -0.40 -12.33
CA PHE A 336 17.72 -1.14 -12.75
C PHE A 336 16.53 -0.19 -12.74
N LEU A 337 15.75 -0.21 -13.82
CA LEU A 337 14.55 0.59 -14.02
C LEU A 337 13.29 -0.22 -13.69
N GLU A 338 12.37 0.41 -12.98
CA GLU A 338 11.11 -0.20 -12.54
C GLU A 338 11.24 -1.57 -11.80
N PRO A 339 12.27 -1.85 -10.98
CA PRO A 339 12.42 -3.15 -10.35
C PRO A 339 11.37 -3.37 -9.27
N THR A 340 10.81 -4.59 -9.22
CA THR A 340 9.77 -4.98 -8.27
C THR A 340 10.30 -5.92 -7.20
N PHE A 341 9.91 -5.71 -5.95
CA PHE A 341 10.32 -6.51 -4.79
C PHE A 341 9.15 -6.82 -3.87
N TYR A 342 9.18 -8.01 -3.26
CA TYR A 342 8.25 -8.45 -2.22
C TYR A 342 8.99 -8.67 -0.89
N SER A 343 8.29 -8.41 0.22
CA SER A 343 8.80 -8.66 1.57
C SER A 343 7.68 -9.16 2.46
N ASN A 344 7.67 -10.47 2.71
CA ASN A 344 6.78 -11.05 3.72
C ASN A 344 7.20 -10.61 5.14
N ARG A 345 8.47 -10.28 5.38
CA ARG A 345 8.93 -9.75 6.67
C ARG A 345 8.18 -8.48 7.10
N TYR A 346 7.95 -7.57 6.16
CA TYR A 346 7.27 -6.28 6.41
C TYR A 346 5.83 -6.25 5.89
N GLY A 347 5.41 -7.30 5.17
CA GLY A 347 4.14 -7.36 4.46
C GLY A 347 3.99 -6.25 3.44
N LEU A 348 5.06 -6.02 2.67
CA LEU A 348 5.18 -4.96 1.68
C LEU A 348 5.45 -5.53 0.29
N GLN A 349 4.92 -4.84 -0.73
CA GLN A 349 5.38 -4.95 -2.10
C GLN A 349 5.62 -3.56 -2.68
N GLY A 350 6.54 -3.44 -3.62
CA GLY A 350 6.85 -2.16 -4.21
C GLY A 350 7.58 -2.28 -5.53
N ARG A 351 7.36 -1.28 -6.38
CA ARG A 351 8.10 -1.02 -7.60
C ARG A 351 8.83 0.30 -7.42
N LEU A 352 10.15 0.27 -7.52
CA LEU A 352 11.01 1.47 -7.45
C LEU A 352 11.10 2.08 -8.85
N ASP A 353 11.36 3.38 -8.98
CA ASP A 353 11.66 3.96 -10.29
C ASP A 353 13.09 3.61 -10.74
N VAL A 354 14.09 3.84 -9.87
CA VAL A 354 15.49 3.43 -10.11
C VAL A 354 16.08 2.76 -8.87
N PHE A 355 16.73 1.62 -9.07
CA PHE A 355 17.60 0.97 -8.09
C PHE A 355 19.01 0.84 -8.65
N HIS A 356 19.97 1.48 -8.02
CA HIS A 356 21.39 1.37 -8.39
C HIS A 356 22.09 0.40 -7.43
N GLN A 357 22.81 -0.57 -7.99
CA GLN A 357 23.60 -1.52 -7.24
C GLN A 357 24.99 -1.67 -7.88
N GLY A 358 25.89 -0.77 -7.50
CA GLY A 358 27.29 -0.81 -7.89
C GLY A 358 28.19 -1.51 -6.86
N PRO A 359 29.47 -1.75 -7.19
CA PRO A 359 30.46 -2.29 -6.26
C PRO A 359 30.69 -1.39 -5.03
N ASP A 360 30.65 -0.07 -5.23
CA ASP A 360 31.03 0.92 -4.22
C ASP A 360 29.82 1.57 -3.52
N SER A 361 28.65 1.54 -4.16
CA SER A 361 27.46 2.22 -3.65
C SER A 361 26.17 1.50 -4.02
N THR A 362 25.13 1.72 -3.21
CA THR A 362 23.76 1.29 -3.52
C THR A 362 22.85 2.48 -3.31
N ALA A 363 21.92 2.71 -4.23
CA ALA A 363 21.00 3.84 -4.12
C ALA A 363 19.60 3.50 -4.62
N ILE A 364 18.61 4.18 -4.03
CA ILE A 364 17.21 4.16 -4.44
C ILE A 364 16.87 5.58 -4.90
N VAL A 365 16.32 5.74 -6.11
CA VAL A 365 15.82 7.03 -6.59
C VAL A 365 14.35 6.89 -6.95
N GLU A 366 13.51 7.67 -6.28
CA GLU A 366 12.07 7.78 -6.57
C GLU A 366 11.79 9.09 -7.33
N LEU A 367 11.14 9.01 -8.49
CA LEU A 367 10.78 10.14 -9.32
C LEU A 367 9.42 10.73 -8.92
N LYS A 368 9.36 12.07 -8.85
CA LYS A 368 8.12 12.83 -8.68
C LYS A 368 8.04 13.95 -9.70
N SER A 369 6.95 13.95 -10.48
CA SER A 369 6.67 15.01 -11.47
C SER A 369 6.13 16.31 -10.84
N GLY A 370 5.67 16.29 -9.60
CA GLY A 370 5.27 17.50 -8.88
C GLY A 370 6.45 18.28 -8.29
N LYS A 371 6.19 19.46 -7.75
CA LYS A 371 7.12 20.10 -6.78
C LYS A 371 6.80 19.57 -5.37
N ALA A 372 7.79 19.57 -4.48
CA ALA A 372 7.57 19.25 -3.07
C ALA A 372 6.51 20.19 -2.45
N PHE A 373 5.58 19.61 -1.69
CA PHE A 373 4.48 20.32 -1.05
C PHE A 373 4.66 20.26 0.47
N ARG A 374 4.68 21.43 1.13
CA ARG A 374 5.01 21.59 2.55
C ARG A 374 6.22 20.72 2.95
N PRO A 375 7.38 20.95 2.30
CA PRO A 375 8.52 20.07 2.47
C PRO A 375 9.06 20.08 3.90
N ASN A 376 9.59 18.92 4.31
CA ASN A 376 10.41 18.79 5.51
C ASN A 376 11.77 19.51 5.36
N ILE A 377 12.63 19.41 6.37
CA ILE A 377 13.99 20.00 6.36
C ILE A 377 14.88 19.49 5.23
N HIS A 378 14.57 18.32 4.67
CA HIS A 378 15.26 17.73 3.53
C HIS A 378 14.68 18.19 2.18
N GLY A 379 13.69 19.10 2.17
CA GLY A 379 13.06 19.57 0.94
C GLY A 379 12.04 18.60 0.36
N ILE A 380 11.51 17.66 1.15
CA ILE A 380 10.72 16.51 0.69
C ILE A 380 9.30 16.53 1.28
N SER A 381 8.27 16.26 0.46
CA SER A 381 6.89 16.05 0.94
C SER A 381 6.77 14.83 1.86
N SER A 382 5.92 14.88 2.89
CA SER A 382 5.80 13.78 3.87
C SER A 382 5.51 12.41 3.25
N SER A 383 4.59 12.32 2.28
CA SER A 383 4.27 11.05 1.61
C SER A 383 5.46 10.49 0.84
N HIS A 384 6.17 11.34 0.08
CA HIS A 384 7.33 10.90 -0.69
C HIS A 384 8.47 10.43 0.22
N PHE A 385 8.70 11.12 1.34
CA PHE A 385 9.69 10.72 2.34
C PHE A 385 9.38 9.33 2.91
N THR A 386 8.14 9.10 3.35
CA THR A 386 7.71 7.78 3.84
C THR A 386 7.86 6.70 2.77
N GLN A 387 7.55 7.01 1.50
CA GLN A 387 7.69 6.07 0.40
C GLN A 387 9.13 5.56 0.29
N THR A 388 10.13 6.46 0.32
CA THR A 388 11.54 6.05 0.30
C THR A 388 11.96 5.23 1.53
N LEU A 389 11.43 5.54 2.71
CA LEU A 389 11.72 4.76 3.92
C LEU A 389 11.20 3.32 3.85
N LEU A 390 10.07 3.11 3.17
CA LEU A 390 9.49 1.78 2.94
C LEU A 390 10.25 1.02 1.84
N TYR A 391 10.71 1.70 0.79
CA TYR A 391 11.61 1.07 -0.19
C TYR A 391 12.96 0.66 0.43
N ASP A 392 13.51 1.45 1.34
CA ASP A 392 14.69 1.06 2.13
C ASP A 392 14.45 -0.25 2.89
N LEU A 393 13.28 -0.44 3.51
CA LEU A 393 12.91 -1.70 4.18
C LEU A 393 12.82 -2.86 3.19
N LEU A 394 12.20 -2.66 2.02
CA LEU A 394 12.08 -3.68 0.97
C LEU A 394 13.47 -4.16 0.53
N ILE A 395 14.34 -3.26 0.11
CA ILE A 395 15.69 -3.59 -0.40
C ILE A 395 16.52 -4.32 0.65
N ARG A 396 16.52 -3.86 1.90
CA ARG A 396 17.25 -4.54 2.99
C ARG A 396 16.72 -5.94 3.27
N SER A 397 15.42 -6.16 3.14
CA SER A 397 14.84 -7.49 3.33
C SER A 397 15.20 -8.45 2.19
N THR A 398 15.31 -7.95 0.96
CA THR A 398 15.64 -8.73 -0.24
C THR A 398 17.11 -9.14 -0.28
N PHE A 399 18.03 -8.17 -0.18
CA PHE A 399 19.46 -8.39 -0.48
C PHE A 399 20.38 -8.43 0.75
N SER A 400 19.81 -8.55 1.96
CA SER A 400 20.44 -8.52 3.30
C SER A 400 20.52 -7.15 3.97
N GLU A 401 20.42 -7.14 5.31
CA GLU A 401 20.49 -5.93 6.14
C GLU A 401 21.85 -5.20 6.07
N LYS A 402 22.88 -5.84 5.50
CA LYS A 402 24.20 -5.21 5.32
C LYS A 402 24.22 -4.15 4.23
N LEU A 403 23.27 -4.20 3.29
CA LEU A 403 23.10 -3.11 2.33
C LEU A 403 22.54 -1.88 3.04
N ASP A 404 23.19 -0.75 2.78
CA ASP A 404 22.81 0.55 3.32
C ASP A 404 22.55 1.51 2.16
N PRO A 405 21.40 1.37 1.46
CA PRO A 405 21.13 2.17 0.28
C PRO A 405 21.01 3.66 0.64
N LEU A 406 21.61 4.50 -0.19
CA LEU A 406 21.35 5.93 -0.18
C LEU A 406 19.98 6.19 -0.83
N ASN A 407 19.07 6.84 -0.10
CA ASN A 407 17.72 7.07 -0.61
C ASN A 407 17.60 8.50 -1.15
N PHE A 408 17.04 8.63 -2.34
CA PHE A 408 16.83 9.91 -3.02
C PHE A 408 15.42 10.05 -3.58
N ILE A 409 14.96 11.30 -3.64
CA ILE A 409 13.75 11.68 -4.36
C ILE A 409 14.11 12.71 -5.42
N LEU A 410 13.78 12.41 -6.66
CA LEU A 410 14.01 13.25 -7.81
C LEU A 410 12.74 14.03 -8.15
N TYR A 411 12.75 15.35 -7.92
CA TYR A 411 11.65 16.23 -8.32
C TYR A 411 11.90 16.83 -9.69
N SER A 412 11.41 16.21 -10.76
CA SER A 412 11.71 16.66 -12.14
C SER A 412 11.06 17.99 -12.53
N ALA A 413 10.11 18.51 -11.76
CA ALA A 413 9.56 19.87 -11.92
C ALA A 413 10.37 20.95 -11.17
N GLN A 414 11.35 20.58 -10.35
CA GLN A 414 12.19 21.55 -9.66
C GLN A 414 13.33 22.02 -10.58
N GLU A 415 13.68 23.30 -10.48
CA GLU A 415 14.71 23.92 -11.32
C GLU A 415 16.11 23.84 -10.67
N VAL A 416 16.14 23.72 -9.34
CA VAL A 416 17.37 23.72 -8.53
C VAL A 416 17.26 22.61 -7.48
N ASP A 417 18.37 21.89 -7.28
CA ASP A 417 18.53 20.86 -6.25
C ASP A 417 17.41 19.81 -6.34
N GLN A 418 17.26 19.22 -7.53
CA GLN A 418 16.17 18.31 -7.87
C GLN A 418 16.26 16.96 -7.16
N LEU A 419 17.48 16.47 -6.92
CA LEU A 419 17.77 15.18 -6.32
C LEU A 419 17.97 15.32 -4.80
N LYS A 420 16.89 15.14 -4.04
CA LYS A 420 16.87 15.32 -2.58
C LYS A 420 17.27 14.04 -1.86
N TYR A 421 18.24 14.11 -0.95
CA TYR A 421 18.58 12.98 -0.08
C TYR A 421 17.53 12.79 1.03
N ALA A 422 17.10 11.54 1.20
CA ALA A 422 16.10 11.12 2.19
C ALA A 422 16.77 10.23 3.26
N PRO A 423 17.25 10.79 4.39
CA PRO A 423 17.91 9.98 5.41
C PRO A 423 16.96 8.96 6.03
N ARG A 424 17.52 7.81 6.40
CA ARG A 424 16.77 6.77 7.12
C ARG A 424 16.38 7.25 8.52
N VAL A 425 15.10 7.13 8.85
CA VAL A 425 14.56 7.43 10.18
C VAL A 425 13.79 6.21 10.71
N LYS A 426 14.41 5.45 11.62
CA LYS A 426 13.83 4.19 12.14
C LYS A 426 12.46 4.38 12.79
N ALA A 427 12.27 5.48 13.53
CA ALA A 427 10.99 5.79 14.16
C ALA A 427 9.84 5.94 13.14
N GLN A 428 10.10 6.59 12.01
CA GLN A 428 9.11 6.75 10.94
C GLN A 428 8.92 5.48 10.11
N GLN A 429 9.94 4.63 9.97
CA GLN A 429 9.77 3.26 9.44
C GLN A 429 8.79 2.46 10.29
N GLN A 430 8.94 2.48 11.62
CA GLN A 430 8.02 1.79 12.53
C GLN A 430 6.61 2.36 12.48
N GLU A 431 6.48 3.67 12.38
CA GLU A 431 5.19 4.36 12.21
C GLU A 431 4.49 3.95 10.91
N ALA A 432 5.24 3.84 9.81
CA ALA A 432 4.70 3.39 8.53
C ALA A 432 4.25 1.92 8.57
N LEU A 433 5.02 1.04 9.25
CA LEU A 433 4.61 -0.36 9.47
C LEU A 433 3.39 -0.47 10.39
N GLN A 434 3.27 0.39 11.39
CA GLN A 434 2.06 0.50 12.19
C GLN A 434 0.86 0.87 11.31
N LEU A 435 1.00 1.89 10.44
CA LEU A 435 -0.08 2.30 9.55
C LEU A 435 -0.46 1.18 8.60
N ARG A 436 0.53 0.43 8.08
CA ARG A 436 0.32 -0.78 7.28
C ARG A 436 -0.53 -1.81 8.03
N ASN A 437 -0.28 -2.06 9.31
CA ASN A 437 -1.14 -2.94 10.13
C ASN A 437 -2.58 -2.43 10.24
N LEU A 438 -2.78 -1.10 10.32
CA LEU A 438 -4.12 -0.52 10.32
C LEU A 438 -4.82 -0.70 8.98
N LEU A 439 -4.10 -0.65 7.85
CA LEU A 439 -4.66 -0.94 6.53
C LEU A 439 -5.13 -2.39 6.45
N VAL A 440 -4.29 -3.34 6.89
CA VAL A 440 -4.67 -4.77 6.92
C VAL A 440 -5.86 -5.00 7.84
N ALA A 441 -5.90 -4.38 9.03
CA ALA A 441 -7.06 -4.49 9.91
C ALA A 441 -8.33 -3.90 9.28
N ALA A 442 -8.22 -2.83 8.50
CA ALA A 442 -9.36 -2.27 7.76
C ALA A 442 -9.88 -3.24 6.69
N GLU A 443 -8.99 -3.97 6.00
CA GLU A 443 -9.38 -5.02 5.05
C GLU A 443 -10.12 -6.18 5.72
N TYR A 444 -9.64 -6.63 6.87
CA TYR A 444 -10.31 -7.67 7.65
C TYR A 444 -11.66 -7.20 8.18
N CYS A 445 -11.74 -5.94 8.64
CA CYS A 445 -12.99 -5.32 9.06
C CYS A 445 -14.01 -5.25 7.92
N LEU A 446 -13.59 -4.93 6.69
CA LEU A 446 -14.47 -5.00 5.52
C LEU A 446 -14.91 -6.43 5.21
N ALA A 447 -13.98 -7.39 5.26
CA ALA A 447 -14.25 -8.81 4.99
C ALA A 447 -15.29 -9.43 5.95
N ASP A 448 -15.38 -8.91 7.18
CA ASP A 448 -16.35 -9.31 8.21
C ASP A 448 -17.81 -8.89 7.90
N ALA A 449 -18.05 -8.10 6.85
CA ALA A 449 -19.42 -7.82 6.38
C ALA A 449 -20.05 -9.07 5.73
N PHE A 450 -20.54 -10.00 6.56
CA PHE A 450 -21.24 -11.20 6.14
C PHE A 450 -22.38 -11.56 7.09
N ALA A 451 -23.56 -11.86 6.53
CA ALA A 451 -24.68 -12.37 7.30
C ALA A 451 -24.47 -13.88 7.56
N HIS A 452 -24.13 -14.25 8.79
CA HIS A 452 -24.15 -15.63 9.26
C HIS A 452 -24.99 -15.75 10.54
N GLU A 453 -25.36 -16.97 10.91
CA GLU A 453 -26.16 -17.23 12.10
C GLU A 453 -25.44 -16.74 13.36
N GLY A 454 -26.06 -15.83 14.11
CA GLY A 454 -25.48 -15.17 15.29
C GLY A 454 -24.73 -13.86 15.00
N ALA A 455 -24.53 -13.47 13.73
CA ALA A 455 -23.96 -12.18 13.37
C ALA A 455 -24.94 -11.02 13.63
N PRO A 456 -24.44 -9.82 13.99
CA PRO A 456 -25.29 -8.63 14.00
C PRO A 456 -25.83 -8.34 12.59
N PRO A 457 -26.92 -7.56 12.48
CA PRO A 457 -27.35 -7.01 11.19
C PRO A 457 -26.17 -6.37 10.45
N LEU A 458 -26.13 -6.49 9.11
CA LEU A 458 -25.02 -5.96 8.30
C LEU A 458 -24.79 -4.46 8.58
N GLU A 459 -25.85 -3.71 8.80
CA GLU A 459 -25.81 -2.27 9.10
C GLU A 459 -25.13 -1.93 10.43
N ASP A 460 -25.07 -2.89 11.36
CA ASP A 460 -24.41 -2.77 12.66
C ASP A 460 -23.01 -3.41 12.68
N SER A 461 -22.56 -3.95 11.54
CA SER A 461 -21.25 -4.59 11.38
C SER A 461 -20.09 -3.62 11.61
N ALA A 462 -18.91 -4.17 11.87
CA ALA A 462 -17.68 -3.38 11.96
C ALA A 462 -17.40 -2.62 10.65
N ALA A 463 -17.64 -3.24 9.49
CA ALA A 463 -17.51 -2.63 8.18
C ALA A 463 -18.43 -1.41 8.01
N ALA A 464 -19.69 -1.52 8.43
CA ALA A 464 -20.65 -0.42 8.36
C ALA A 464 -20.18 0.78 9.20
N ARG A 465 -19.74 0.53 10.44
CA ARG A 465 -19.16 1.56 11.31
C ARG A 465 -17.89 2.16 10.72
N LEU A 466 -17.04 1.37 10.08
CA LEU A 466 -15.82 1.84 9.42
C LEU A 466 -16.14 2.80 8.27
N LEU A 467 -17.04 2.41 7.37
CA LEU A 467 -17.42 3.20 6.19
C LEU A 467 -18.17 4.49 6.55
N LEU A 468 -19.07 4.45 7.53
CA LEU A 468 -19.81 5.64 7.98
C LEU A 468 -18.92 6.68 8.70
N ARG A 469 -17.72 6.29 9.15
CA ARG A 469 -16.75 7.24 9.72
C ARG A 469 -15.99 8.04 8.67
N ILE A 470 -16.04 7.63 7.40
CA ILE A 470 -15.40 8.32 6.27
C ILE A 470 -16.25 9.54 5.89
N ARG A 471 -16.14 10.60 6.70
CA ARG A 471 -16.90 11.84 6.54
C ARG A 471 -16.11 13.05 7.03
N PRO A 472 -16.38 14.26 6.51
CA PRO A 472 -15.59 15.46 6.83
C PRO A 472 -15.53 15.79 8.32
N GLU A 473 -16.59 15.51 9.08
CA GLU A 473 -16.69 15.81 10.52
C GLU A 473 -15.69 14.98 11.34
N SER A 474 -15.33 13.79 10.87
CA SER A 474 -14.31 12.95 11.49
C SER A 474 -12.89 13.48 11.23
N TYR A 475 -12.72 14.36 10.22
CA TYR A 475 -11.42 14.85 9.74
C TYR A 475 -11.46 16.38 9.54
N PRO A 476 -11.66 17.18 10.61
CA PRO A 476 -11.88 18.61 10.52
C PRO A 476 -10.68 19.40 9.93
N GLN A 477 -9.48 18.84 10.02
CA GLN A 477 -8.25 19.44 9.48
C GLN A 477 -8.08 19.20 7.97
N SER A 478 -8.87 18.31 7.37
CA SER A 478 -8.79 18.02 5.94
C SER A 478 -9.12 19.24 5.08
N SER A 479 -8.38 19.42 3.99
CA SER A 479 -8.54 20.53 3.06
C SER A 479 -8.29 20.11 1.60
N GLY A 480 -8.70 20.95 0.65
CA GLY A 480 -8.52 20.70 -0.78
C GLY A 480 -9.19 19.40 -1.25
N PHE A 481 -8.52 18.66 -2.15
CA PHE A 481 -9.03 17.42 -2.73
C PHE A 481 -9.46 16.39 -1.68
N GLY A 482 -8.67 16.19 -0.61
CA GLY A 482 -9.00 15.22 0.42
C GLY A 482 -10.32 15.53 1.15
N ARG A 483 -10.66 16.82 1.32
CA ARG A 483 -11.95 17.20 1.89
C ARG A 483 -13.09 16.96 0.90
N SER A 484 -12.93 17.36 -0.35
CA SER A 484 -13.94 17.13 -1.40
C SER A 484 -14.21 15.64 -1.61
N ASP A 485 -13.18 14.80 -1.52
CA ASP A 485 -13.27 13.35 -1.60
C ASP A 485 -14.10 12.78 -0.44
N LEU A 486 -13.86 13.25 0.80
CA LEU A 486 -14.65 12.86 1.98
C LEU A 486 -16.12 13.31 1.86
N GLU A 487 -16.36 14.52 1.38
CA GLU A 487 -17.70 15.07 1.15
C GLU A 487 -18.44 14.25 0.09
N HIS A 488 -17.78 13.94 -1.03
CA HIS A 488 -18.36 13.13 -2.10
C HIS A 488 -18.70 11.72 -1.60
N PHE A 489 -17.75 11.02 -0.98
CA PHE A 489 -17.95 9.67 -0.46
C PHE A 489 -19.10 9.62 0.55
N SER A 490 -19.06 10.51 1.55
CA SER A 490 -20.10 10.63 2.55
C SER A 490 -21.46 10.90 1.91
N SER A 491 -21.56 11.87 0.99
CA SER A 491 -22.83 12.24 0.36
C SER A 491 -23.49 11.08 -0.39
N VAL A 492 -22.69 10.25 -1.08
CA VAL A 492 -23.19 9.08 -1.83
C VAL A 492 -23.78 8.05 -0.88
N LEU A 493 -23.07 7.72 0.22
CA LEU A 493 -23.55 6.70 1.15
C LEU A 493 -24.79 7.14 1.94
N HIS A 494 -24.89 8.42 2.32
CA HIS A 494 -26.05 8.94 3.06
C HIS A 494 -27.35 8.94 2.24
N GLN A 495 -27.26 8.86 0.90
CA GLN A 495 -28.43 8.81 0.01
C GLN A 495 -28.96 7.40 -0.23
N LEU A 496 -28.28 6.37 0.29
CA LEU A 496 -28.68 4.98 0.08
C LEU A 496 -29.87 4.61 0.96
N ARG A 497 -30.88 4.00 0.34
CA ARG A 497 -32.00 3.37 1.06
C ARG A 497 -31.51 2.12 1.80
N PRO A 498 -32.26 1.61 2.81
CA PRO A 498 -31.82 0.47 3.60
C PRO A 498 -31.39 -0.77 2.79
N LEU A 499 -32.11 -1.11 1.73
CA LEU A 499 -31.73 -2.23 0.84
C LEU A 499 -30.45 -1.94 0.04
N GLU A 500 -30.31 -0.71 -0.47
CA GLU A 500 -29.14 -0.27 -1.23
C GLU A 500 -27.89 -0.27 -0.34
N TRP A 501 -28.03 0.13 0.93
CA TRP A 501 -26.97 0.07 1.93
C TRP A 501 -26.57 -1.36 2.26
N LYS A 502 -27.54 -2.26 2.49
CA LYS A 502 -27.28 -3.70 2.68
C LYS A 502 -26.54 -4.31 1.49
N TYR A 503 -26.97 -3.99 0.27
CA TYR A 503 -26.32 -4.45 -0.96
C TYR A 503 -24.86 -3.95 -1.02
N PHE A 504 -24.65 -2.65 -0.78
CA PHE A 504 -23.32 -2.05 -0.76
C PHE A 504 -22.39 -2.72 0.26
N LEU A 505 -22.87 -2.97 1.48
CA LEU A 505 -22.10 -3.64 2.52
C LEU A 505 -21.78 -5.10 2.18
N ALA A 506 -22.78 -5.86 1.75
CA ALA A 506 -22.61 -7.27 1.42
C ALA A 506 -21.57 -7.49 0.30
N TYR A 507 -21.64 -6.67 -0.75
CA TYR A 507 -20.68 -6.76 -1.86
C TYR A 507 -19.31 -6.17 -1.51
N SER A 508 -19.24 -5.13 -0.68
CA SER A 508 -17.95 -4.63 -0.16
C SER A 508 -17.21 -5.73 0.63
N GLY A 509 -17.94 -6.48 1.47
CA GLY A 509 -17.39 -7.60 2.21
C GLY A 509 -17.05 -8.80 1.34
N PHE A 510 -17.89 -9.11 0.34
CA PHE A 510 -17.59 -10.16 -0.64
C PHE A 510 -16.29 -9.88 -1.38
N ILE A 511 -16.14 -8.67 -1.93
CA ILE A 511 -14.92 -8.29 -2.63
C ILE A 511 -13.71 -8.35 -1.67
N ALA A 512 -13.86 -7.95 -0.41
CA ALA A 512 -12.75 -7.98 0.57
C ALA A 512 -12.30 -9.41 0.89
N ARG A 513 -13.24 -10.36 1.02
CA ARG A 513 -12.94 -11.77 1.22
C ARG A 513 -12.24 -12.39 0.01
N GLU A 514 -12.75 -12.14 -1.20
CA GLU A 514 -12.11 -12.62 -2.42
C GLU A 514 -10.71 -12.02 -2.60
N HIS A 515 -10.54 -10.72 -2.33
CA HIS A 515 -9.23 -10.07 -2.42
C HIS A 515 -8.24 -10.65 -1.41
N ARG A 516 -8.68 -10.89 -0.17
CA ARG A 516 -7.86 -11.54 0.85
C ARG A 516 -7.46 -12.95 0.44
N LEU A 517 -8.42 -13.77 -0.03
CA LEU A 517 -8.14 -15.13 -0.50
C LEU A 517 -7.14 -15.13 -1.67
N ALA A 518 -7.28 -14.19 -2.60
CA ALA A 518 -6.33 -13.99 -3.68
C ALA A 518 -4.90 -13.68 -3.18
N LYS A 519 -4.76 -12.92 -2.09
CA LYS A 519 -3.46 -12.58 -1.52
C LYS A 519 -2.85 -13.71 -0.69
N THR A 520 -3.60 -14.26 0.26
CA THR A 520 -3.05 -15.16 1.28
C THR A 520 -3.32 -16.64 0.99
N GLY A 521 -4.16 -16.96 0.01
CA GLY A 521 -4.60 -18.31 -0.28
C GLY A 521 -5.55 -18.90 0.76
N LYS A 522 -5.93 -20.17 0.57
CA LYS A 522 -6.71 -20.96 1.54
C LYS A 522 -5.98 -22.28 1.85
N PRO A 523 -5.52 -22.50 3.10
CA PRO A 523 -4.87 -23.75 3.48
C PRO A 523 -5.80 -24.96 3.29
N GLY A 524 -5.28 -26.05 2.73
CA GLY A 524 -5.94 -27.38 2.71
C GLY A 524 -6.89 -27.68 1.54
N GLU A 525 -7.24 -26.70 0.68
CA GLU A 525 -8.12 -26.93 -0.48
C GLU A 525 -7.38 -27.08 -1.82
N GLY A 526 -6.06 -27.26 -1.80
CA GLY A 526 -5.21 -27.76 -2.90
C GLY A 526 -5.16 -26.95 -4.21
N ARG A 527 -6.04 -25.97 -4.43
CA ARG A 527 -6.18 -25.25 -5.70
C ARG A 527 -6.04 -23.73 -5.61
N ASN A 528 -6.12 -23.13 -4.42
CA ASN A 528 -5.97 -21.68 -4.27
C ASN A 528 -4.82 -21.36 -3.32
N LEU A 529 -3.62 -21.25 -3.88
CA LEU A 529 -2.40 -20.90 -3.15
C LEU A 529 -2.31 -19.41 -2.83
N GLY A 530 -3.08 -18.57 -3.54
CA GLY A 530 -2.97 -17.11 -3.50
C GLY A 530 -1.57 -16.60 -3.88
N GLN A 531 -1.36 -15.28 -3.82
CA GLN A 531 -0.06 -14.66 -4.08
C GLN A 531 1.02 -15.15 -3.09
N ALA A 532 0.66 -15.36 -1.83
CA ALA A 532 1.58 -15.85 -0.81
C ALA A 532 2.07 -17.28 -1.08
N GLY A 533 1.39 -18.04 -1.93
CA GLY A 533 1.86 -19.32 -2.45
C GLY A 533 3.28 -19.25 -3.01
N LEU A 534 3.68 -18.09 -3.57
CA LEU A 534 5.04 -17.83 -4.08
C LEU A 534 6.14 -18.15 -3.07
N TRP A 535 5.94 -17.90 -1.77
CA TRP A 535 6.95 -18.16 -0.74
C TRP A 535 6.50 -19.14 0.35
N ARG A 536 5.19 -19.40 0.48
CA ARG A 536 4.65 -20.35 1.45
C ARG A 536 4.65 -21.78 0.96
N CYS A 537 4.53 -21.99 -0.34
CA CYS A 537 4.48 -23.32 -0.93
C CYS A 537 5.86 -23.74 -1.41
N THR A 538 6.17 -25.00 -1.15
CA THR A 538 7.33 -25.67 -1.71
C THR A 538 7.19 -25.81 -3.22
N TRP A 539 8.32 -26.06 -3.90
CA TRP A 539 8.32 -26.34 -5.33
C TRP A 539 7.40 -27.52 -5.68
N ALA A 540 7.42 -28.59 -4.89
CA ALA A 540 6.63 -29.79 -5.13
C ALA A 540 5.11 -29.52 -5.07
N GLU A 541 4.65 -28.78 -4.06
CA GLU A 541 3.24 -28.41 -3.90
C GLU A 541 2.74 -27.55 -5.07
N LYS A 542 3.55 -26.56 -5.49
CA LYS A 542 3.22 -25.72 -6.66
C LYS A 542 3.15 -26.52 -7.95
N ASN A 543 4.07 -27.47 -8.12
CA ASN A 543 4.14 -28.33 -9.29
C ASN A 543 2.94 -29.29 -9.35
N GLU A 544 2.50 -29.84 -8.21
CA GLU A 544 1.29 -30.66 -8.08
C GLU A 544 0.01 -29.86 -8.32
N ALA A 545 -0.02 -28.59 -7.87
CA ALA A 545 -1.12 -27.67 -8.12
C ALA A 545 -1.19 -27.14 -9.57
N TYR A 546 -0.19 -27.46 -10.42
CA TYR A 546 -0.05 -26.94 -11.78
C TYR A 546 0.16 -25.42 -11.88
N GLU A 547 0.60 -24.78 -10.79
CA GLU A 547 0.73 -23.31 -10.66
C GLU A 547 2.15 -22.80 -10.99
N LEU A 548 3.07 -23.69 -11.39
CA LEU A 548 4.47 -23.37 -11.65
C LEU A 548 4.94 -23.89 -13.02
N LEU A 549 5.50 -22.99 -13.82
CA LEU A 549 6.37 -23.31 -14.95
C LEU A 549 7.82 -23.13 -14.49
N GLY A 550 8.41 -24.22 -13.99
CA GLY A 550 9.75 -24.21 -13.41
C GLY A 550 10.87 -24.56 -14.38
N HIS A 551 12.09 -24.14 -14.03
CA HIS A 551 13.36 -24.47 -14.73
C HIS A 551 13.38 -24.10 -16.21
N LEU A 552 12.71 -23.02 -16.59
CA LEU A 552 12.70 -22.49 -17.93
C LEU A 552 14.09 -21.99 -18.34
N ARG A 553 14.59 -22.42 -19.50
CA ARG A 553 15.89 -21.99 -20.03
C ARG A 553 15.69 -20.84 -21.00
N LEU A 554 16.34 -19.70 -20.77
CA LEU A 554 16.25 -18.55 -21.65
C LEU A 554 16.95 -18.84 -22.99
N VAL A 555 16.25 -18.65 -24.11
CA VAL A 555 16.79 -18.91 -25.46
C VAL A 555 16.80 -17.68 -26.37
N ASP A 556 15.94 -16.69 -26.10
CA ASP A 556 15.94 -15.41 -26.81
C ASP A 556 15.61 -14.29 -25.82
N ASN A 557 16.46 -13.26 -25.78
CA ASN A 557 16.34 -12.15 -24.85
C ASN A 557 16.22 -10.83 -25.62
N ARG A 558 15.01 -10.27 -25.61
CA ARG A 558 14.68 -8.95 -26.16
C ARG A 558 14.16 -8.02 -25.08
N ALA A 559 14.56 -8.23 -23.83
CA ALA A 559 14.02 -7.49 -22.69
C ALA A 559 14.23 -5.98 -22.78
N GLY A 560 15.28 -5.51 -23.47
CA GLY A 560 15.56 -4.08 -23.67
C GLY A 560 14.87 -3.44 -24.88
N GLU A 561 14.12 -4.20 -25.69
CA GLU A 561 13.45 -3.68 -26.88
C GLU A 561 12.12 -2.98 -26.54
N ALA A 562 11.56 -2.27 -27.53
CA ALA A 562 10.26 -1.61 -27.39
C ALA A 562 9.11 -2.60 -27.12
N ASP A 563 9.20 -3.82 -27.65
CA ASP A 563 8.39 -4.96 -27.24
C ASP A 563 9.27 -5.93 -26.42
N PRO A 564 9.29 -5.82 -25.08
CA PRO A 564 10.28 -6.48 -24.24
C PRO A 564 9.96 -7.97 -24.04
N LEU A 565 10.28 -8.78 -25.06
CA LEU A 565 9.96 -10.20 -25.12
C LEU A 565 11.12 -11.07 -24.61
N LEU A 566 10.76 -12.13 -23.89
CA LEU A 566 11.67 -13.20 -23.50
C LEU A 566 11.08 -14.53 -23.97
N SER A 567 11.89 -15.34 -24.65
CA SER A 567 11.50 -16.69 -25.06
C SER A 567 12.29 -17.72 -24.28
N PHE A 568 11.57 -18.68 -23.72
CA PHE A 568 12.13 -19.76 -22.93
C PHE A 568 11.81 -21.12 -23.53
N GLU A 569 12.73 -22.04 -23.35
CA GLU A 569 12.55 -23.47 -23.59
C GLU A 569 12.09 -24.18 -22.31
N ARG A 570 11.07 -25.03 -22.44
CA ARG A 570 10.58 -25.92 -21.39
C ARG A 570 11.49 -27.13 -21.31
N GLN A 571 11.96 -27.45 -20.12
CA GLN A 571 12.82 -28.61 -19.90
C GLN A 571 11.94 -29.84 -19.65
N ALA A 572 11.93 -30.82 -20.57
CA ALA A 572 10.97 -31.91 -20.60
C ALA A 572 10.84 -32.71 -19.28
N GLU A 573 11.93 -32.84 -18.52
CA GLU A 573 11.95 -33.59 -17.26
C GLU A 573 11.69 -32.72 -16.02
N GLN A 574 11.79 -31.39 -16.13
CA GLN A 574 11.78 -30.46 -14.98
C GLN A 574 10.62 -29.46 -15.02
N THR A 575 10.07 -29.18 -16.20
CA THR A 575 8.92 -28.31 -16.40
C THR A 575 7.67 -29.17 -16.53
N ASN A 576 6.70 -28.99 -15.64
CA ASN A 576 5.45 -29.76 -15.71
C ASN A 576 4.74 -29.53 -17.05
N PRO A 577 4.47 -30.59 -17.84
CA PRO A 577 3.77 -30.47 -19.12
C PRO A 577 2.33 -29.94 -18.96
N LEU A 578 1.70 -30.20 -17.80
CA LEU A 578 0.31 -29.90 -17.48
C LEU A 578 0.10 -28.59 -16.71
N ALA A 579 1.14 -27.75 -16.57
CA ALA A 579 1.02 -26.46 -15.89
C ALA A 579 -0.14 -25.63 -16.47
N ASN A 580 -0.99 -25.09 -15.60
CA ASN A 580 -2.25 -24.43 -15.94
C ASN A 580 -2.03 -22.95 -16.32
N PHE A 581 -1.39 -22.73 -17.47
CA PHE A 581 -1.12 -21.40 -18.03
C PHE A 581 -1.68 -21.27 -19.44
N ARG A 582 -2.07 -20.05 -19.80
CA ARG A 582 -2.72 -19.70 -21.07
C ARG A 582 -2.15 -18.39 -21.60
N ARG A 583 -2.29 -18.19 -22.91
CA ARG A 583 -2.01 -16.89 -23.53
C ARG A 583 -2.88 -15.81 -22.89
N GLY A 584 -2.24 -14.71 -22.49
CA GLY A 584 -2.87 -13.59 -21.80
C GLY A 584 -2.78 -13.65 -20.28
N ASP A 585 -2.37 -14.78 -19.69
CA ASP A 585 -2.19 -14.88 -18.25
C ASP A 585 -1.06 -13.94 -17.78
N ILE A 586 -1.27 -13.32 -16.62
CA ILE A 586 -0.30 -12.47 -15.95
C ILE A 586 0.55 -13.32 -15.01
N ALA A 587 1.86 -13.08 -15.02
CA ALA A 587 2.80 -13.91 -14.28
C ALA A 587 3.94 -13.09 -13.67
N VAL A 588 4.58 -13.68 -12.66
CA VAL A 588 5.84 -13.21 -12.09
C VAL A 588 6.95 -14.17 -12.53
N LEU A 589 7.98 -13.60 -13.16
CA LEU A 589 9.19 -14.28 -13.59
C LEU A 589 10.33 -13.96 -12.61
N TYR A 590 11.06 -14.99 -12.18
CA TYR A 590 12.20 -14.84 -11.27
C TYR A 590 13.21 -15.99 -11.44
N PRO A 591 14.48 -15.82 -11.04
CA PRO A 591 15.49 -16.87 -11.18
C PRO A 591 15.16 -18.17 -10.44
N ALA A 592 15.43 -19.31 -11.07
CA ALA A 592 15.34 -20.61 -10.43
C ALA A 592 16.61 -20.86 -9.58
N GLN A 593 16.48 -20.71 -8.26
CA GLN A 593 17.53 -21.02 -7.29
C GLN A 593 17.13 -22.20 -6.40
N ALA A 594 18.11 -22.90 -5.83
CA ALA A 594 17.90 -24.12 -5.05
C ALA A 594 17.10 -23.92 -3.74
N GLN A 595 16.93 -22.67 -3.28
CA GLN A 595 16.16 -22.33 -2.08
C GLN A 595 14.88 -21.62 -2.48
N GLY A 596 13.72 -22.18 -2.12
CA GLY A 596 12.38 -21.69 -2.48
C GLY A 596 12.01 -20.27 -2.00
N GLU A 597 12.95 -19.50 -1.45
CA GLU A 597 12.78 -18.09 -1.08
C GLU A 597 13.09 -17.12 -2.25
N ALA A 598 13.41 -17.62 -3.44
CA ALA A 598 13.80 -16.77 -4.57
C ALA A 598 12.86 -15.57 -4.82
N PRO A 599 11.52 -15.69 -4.73
CA PRO A 599 10.63 -14.54 -4.92
C PRO A 599 10.78 -13.40 -3.88
N LEU A 600 11.40 -13.67 -2.74
CA LEU A 600 11.64 -12.69 -1.67
C LEU A 600 13.08 -12.17 -1.63
N ARG A 601 14.00 -12.80 -2.37
CA ARG A 601 15.45 -12.55 -2.31
C ARG A 601 16.05 -12.04 -3.61
N GLN A 602 15.22 -11.77 -4.62
CA GLN A 602 15.63 -11.29 -5.93
C GLN A 602 14.65 -10.24 -6.46
N GLN A 603 15.04 -9.54 -7.51
CA GLN A 603 14.11 -8.76 -8.32
C GLN A 603 13.08 -9.69 -8.99
N LEU A 604 11.84 -9.24 -9.02
CA LEU A 604 10.74 -9.89 -9.70
C LEU A 604 10.40 -9.16 -11.00
N PHE A 605 10.12 -9.92 -12.06
CA PHE A 605 9.67 -9.38 -13.35
C PHE A 605 8.21 -9.71 -13.57
N LYS A 606 7.34 -8.70 -13.53
CA LYS A 606 5.93 -8.87 -13.90
C LYS A 606 5.83 -8.94 -15.43
N CYS A 607 5.09 -9.92 -15.92
CA CYS A 607 4.97 -10.19 -17.35
C CYS A 607 3.59 -10.75 -17.74
N THR A 608 3.36 -10.88 -19.03
CA THR A 608 2.18 -11.52 -19.62
C THR A 608 2.62 -12.59 -20.61
N ILE A 609 2.00 -13.76 -20.57
CA ILE A 609 2.29 -14.85 -21.51
C ILE A 609 1.73 -14.49 -22.89
N THR A 610 2.60 -14.34 -23.88
CA THR A 610 2.22 -14.05 -25.27
C THR A 610 2.00 -15.32 -26.06
N GLU A 611 2.80 -16.35 -25.79
CA GLU A 611 2.73 -17.67 -26.43
C GLU A 611 3.06 -18.78 -25.42
N ILE A 612 2.35 -19.90 -25.51
CA ILE A 612 2.64 -21.10 -24.71
C ILE A 612 2.41 -22.35 -25.55
N GLY A 613 3.42 -23.21 -25.62
CA GLY A 613 3.40 -24.48 -26.33
C GLY A 613 4.10 -25.59 -25.55
N PRO A 614 4.18 -26.81 -26.09
CA PRO A 614 4.79 -27.96 -25.41
C PRO A 614 6.29 -27.78 -25.14
N GLU A 615 7.01 -27.07 -26.02
CA GLU A 615 8.46 -26.92 -25.94
C GLU A 615 8.91 -25.51 -25.52
N ARG A 616 8.07 -24.49 -25.73
CA ARG A 616 8.44 -23.09 -25.53
C ARG A 616 7.34 -22.30 -24.84
N VAL A 617 7.76 -21.28 -24.11
CA VAL A 617 6.89 -20.23 -23.57
C VAL A 617 7.53 -18.88 -23.88
N GLN A 618 6.72 -17.93 -24.32
CA GLN A 618 7.15 -16.56 -24.54
C GLN A 618 6.37 -15.64 -23.61
N VAL A 619 7.07 -14.70 -23.00
CA VAL A 619 6.49 -13.69 -22.12
C VAL A 619 6.89 -12.30 -22.58
N ARG A 620 5.99 -11.34 -22.40
CA ARG A 620 6.26 -9.91 -22.53
C ARG A 620 6.39 -9.31 -21.14
N LEU A 621 7.53 -8.69 -20.84
CA LEU A 621 7.71 -7.95 -19.61
C LEU A 621 6.81 -6.71 -19.60
N ARG A 622 6.36 -6.27 -18.42
CA ARG A 622 5.57 -5.01 -18.33
C ARG A 622 6.38 -3.77 -18.65
N SER A 623 7.70 -3.85 -18.47
CA SER A 623 8.63 -2.74 -18.63
C SER A 623 9.90 -3.24 -19.30
N PRO A 624 10.45 -2.52 -20.30
CA PRO A 624 11.75 -2.82 -20.86
C PRO A 624 12.85 -2.83 -19.80
N GLN A 625 13.84 -3.69 -19.97
CA GLN A 625 14.97 -3.85 -19.06
C GLN A 625 16.23 -3.29 -19.70
N PHE A 626 16.60 -2.09 -19.24
CA PHE A 626 17.85 -1.45 -19.63
C PHE A 626 19.06 -2.29 -19.21
N ASN A 627 19.12 -2.67 -17.92
CA ASN A 627 20.14 -3.57 -17.42
C ASN A 627 19.69 -5.04 -17.56
N GLN A 628 20.38 -5.79 -18.41
CA GLN A 628 20.06 -7.18 -18.72
C GLN A 628 20.98 -8.19 -18.03
N LYS A 629 21.88 -7.75 -17.16
CA LYS A 629 22.90 -8.58 -16.51
C LYS A 629 22.29 -9.79 -15.79
N ILE A 630 21.16 -9.58 -15.12
CA ILE A 630 20.44 -10.64 -14.39
C ILE A 630 20.01 -11.81 -15.30
N PHE A 631 19.68 -11.56 -16.57
CA PHE A 631 19.34 -12.61 -17.54
C PHE A 631 20.56 -13.42 -18.01
N GLN A 632 21.76 -12.90 -17.78
CA GLN A 632 23.04 -13.56 -18.09
C GLN A 632 23.55 -14.35 -16.87
N ASP A 633 23.33 -13.81 -15.67
CA ASP A 633 23.78 -14.42 -14.41
C ASP A 633 23.00 -15.69 -14.04
N TYR A 634 21.74 -15.82 -14.51
CA TYR A 634 20.87 -16.96 -14.19
C TYR A 634 20.45 -17.76 -15.43
N PRO A 635 20.84 -19.05 -15.51
CA PRO A 635 20.53 -19.90 -16.67
C PRO A 635 19.08 -20.42 -16.69
N HIS A 636 18.42 -20.49 -15.52
CA HIS A 636 17.09 -21.07 -15.35
C HIS A 636 16.17 -20.12 -14.60
N TRP A 637 14.91 -20.16 -14.99
CA TRP A 637 13.87 -19.23 -14.54
C TRP A 637 12.59 -19.98 -14.15
N ASN A 638 11.84 -19.38 -13.23
CA ASN A 638 10.53 -19.86 -12.82
C ASN A 638 9.48 -18.81 -13.17
N LEU A 639 8.31 -19.30 -13.55
CA LEU A 639 7.14 -18.48 -13.87
C LEU A 639 5.93 -19.00 -13.07
N GLU A 640 5.33 -18.11 -12.28
CA GLU A 640 4.12 -18.36 -11.47
C GLU A 640 3.08 -17.27 -11.75
N HIS A 641 1.79 -17.53 -11.50
CA HIS A 641 0.72 -16.54 -11.69
C HIS A 641 0.92 -15.30 -10.80
N ASP A 642 0.66 -14.10 -11.34
CA ASP A 642 0.69 -12.83 -10.59
C ASP A 642 -0.73 -12.40 -10.18
N LEU A 643 -0.80 -11.57 -9.15
CA LEU A 643 -2.03 -10.90 -8.74
C LEU A 643 -2.01 -9.42 -9.13
N LEU A 644 -3.08 -8.97 -9.78
CA LEU A 644 -3.34 -7.55 -10.04
C LEU A 644 -4.37 -6.97 -9.08
N ASP A 645 -3.93 -6.26 -8.04
CA ASP A 645 -4.82 -5.57 -7.09
C ASP A 645 -5.82 -4.61 -7.79
N GLY A 646 -5.44 -4.06 -8.94
CA GLY A 646 -6.31 -3.20 -9.75
C GLY A 646 -7.63 -3.85 -10.18
N SER A 647 -7.67 -5.18 -10.34
CA SER A 647 -8.91 -5.90 -10.70
C SER A 647 -9.94 -5.80 -9.56
N PHE A 648 -9.51 -5.97 -8.31
CA PHE A 648 -10.39 -5.82 -7.14
C PHE A 648 -10.81 -4.37 -6.92
N LEU A 649 -9.89 -3.41 -7.08
CA LEU A 649 -10.22 -1.98 -7.00
C LEU A 649 -11.32 -1.58 -7.99
N SER A 650 -11.33 -2.16 -9.20
CA SER A 650 -12.38 -1.90 -10.19
C SER A 650 -13.78 -2.32 -9.70
N LEU A 651 -13.86 -3.39 -8.90
CA LEU A 651 -15.12 -3.87 -8.32
C LEU A 651 -15.65 -2.90 -7.25
N TYR A 652 -14.78 -2.41 -6.36
CA TYR A 652 -15.17 -1.40 -5.37
C TYR A 652 -15.64 -0.09 -6.02
N ARG A 653 -14.92 0.36 -7.05
CA ARG A 653 -15.30 1.55 -7.83
C ARG A 653 -16.62 1.38 -8.56
N SER A 654 -16.86 0.19 -9.11
CA SER A 654 -18.14 -0.13 -9.77
C SER A 654 -19.29 -0.15 -8.76
N LEU A 655 -19.05 -0.68 -7.56
CA LEU A 655 -20.02 -0.68 -6.47
C LEU A 655 -20.32 0.74 -5.97
N PHE A 656 -19.30 1.59 -5.85
CA PHE A 656 -19.48 3.01 -5.53
C PHE A 656 -20.18 3.77 -6.67
N GLY A 657 -19.87 3.44 -7.93
CA GLY A 657 -20.57 3.97 -9.10
C GLY A 657 -22.05 3.57 -9.15
N PHE A 658 -22.39 2.35 -8.70
CA PHE A 658 -23.77 1.94 -8.47
C PHE A 658 -24.42 2.81 -7.39
N ALA A 659 -23.76 2.99 -6.24
CA ALA A 659 -24.27 3.78 -5.12
C ALA A 659 -24.55 5.24 -5.51
N GLY A 660 -23.65 5.86 -6.29
CA GLY A 660 -23.81 7.21 -6.81
C GLY A 660 -24.74 7.33 -8.03
N GLY A 661 -25.21 6.21 -8.60
CA GLY A 661 -26.10 6.19 -9.77
C GLY A 661 -27.52 6.67 -9.45
N ALA A 662 -28.28 7.07 -10.47
CA ALA A 662 -29.65 7.57 -10.27
C ALA A 662 -30.56 6.55 -9.52
N PRO A 663 -31.45 6.99 -8.61
CA PRO A 663 -32.30 6.08 -7.82
C PRO A 663 -33.10 5.10 -8.68
N ALA A 664 -33.61 5.53 -9.83
CA ALA A 664 -34.35 4.66 -10.76
C ALA A 664 -33.49 3.53 -11.33
N ARG A 665 -32.20 3.78 -11.60
CA ARG A 665 -31.25 2.76 -12.07
C ARG A 665 -30.94 1.77 -10.95
N ARG A 666 -30.73 2.24 -9.73
CA ARG A 666 -30.48 1.37 -8.57
C ARG A 666 -31.69 0.48 -8.28
N ALA A 667 -32.89 1.05 -8.26
CA ALA A 667 -34.13 0.30 -8.07
C ALA A 667 -34.36 -0.76 -9.17
N LEU A 668 -34.02 -0.44 -10.44
CA LEU A 668 -34.07 -1.42 -11.53
C LEU A 668 -33.09 -2.58 -11.29
N LEU A 669 -31.83 -2.28 -10.98
CA LEU A 669 -30.78 -3.29 -10.78
C LEU A 669 -31.02 -4.16 -9.54
N LEU A 670 -31.67 -3.62 -8.51
CA LEU A 670 -32.08 -4.36 -7.31
C LEU A 670 -33.42 -5.09 -7.46
N GLY A 671 -34.11 -4.95 -8.60
CA GLY A 671 -35.41 -5.57 -8.83
C GLY A 671 -36.59 -4.93 -8.07
N GLU A 672 -36.39 -3.76 -7.45
CA GLU A 672 -37.47 -2.98 -6.82
C GLU A 672 -38.34 -2.26 -7.86
N ARG A 673 -37.78 -1.97 -9.04
CA ARG A 673 -38.50 -1.44 -10.21
C ARG A 673 -38.48 -2.49 -11.32
N GLN A 674 -39.65 -2.85 -11.84
CA GLN A 674 -39.75 -3.70 -13.03
C GLN A 674 -39.18 -3.00 -14.27
N PRO A 675 -38.58 -3.73 -15.23
CA PRO A 675 -38.22 -3.17 -16.52
C PRO A 675 -39.47 -2.68 -17.26
N ARG A 676 -39.35 -1.58 -17.98
CA ARG A 676 -40.43 -1.02 -18.79
C ARG A 676 -40.88 -2.04 -19.84
N PRO A 677 -42.21 -2.18 -20.08
CA PRO A 677 -42.71 -3.00 -21.19
C PRO A 677 -42.08 -2.54 -22.50
N GLY A 678 -41.63 -3.50 -23.32
CA GLY A 678 -41.08 -3.19 -24.63
C GLY A 678 -42.13 -2.58 -25.54
N LYS A 679 -41.70 -1.70 -26.45
CA LYS A 679 -42.55 -1.19 -27.53
C LYS A 679 -42.76 -2.25 -28.60
N GLU A 680 -43.57 -1.96 -29.61
CA GLU A 680 -43.64 -2.85 -30.76
C GLU A 680 -42.32 -2.79 -31.54
N GLY A 681 -41.57 -3.90 -31.56
CA GLY A 681 -40.27 -3.95 -32.22
C GLY A 681 -40.40 -3.84 -33.75
N PRO A 682 -39.33 -3.43 -34.45
CA PRO A 682 -39.33 -3.33 -35.91
C PRO A 682 -39.50 -4.71 -36.57
N PRO A 683 -40.00 -4.77 -37.82
CA PRO A 683 -39.99 -6.01 -38.58
C PRO A 683 -38.55 -6.47 -38.83
N ILE A 684 -38.30 -7.76 -38.63
CA ILE A 684 -36.98 -8.38 -38.83
C ILE A 684 -37.09 -9.41 -39.94
N ASP A 685 -36.25 -9.25 -40.96
CA ASP A 685 -36.20 -10.16 -42.11
C ASP A 685 -34.75 -10.36 -42.58
N TYR A 686 -33.98 -11.12 -41.79
CA TYR A 686 -32.65 -11.57 -42.19
C TYR A 686 -32.70 -13.02 -42.70
N PRO A 687 -32.01 -13.34 -43.82
CA PRO A 687 -31.93 -14.69 -44.34
C PRO A 687 -31.35 -15.69 -43.32
N GLY A 688 -31.92 -16.89 -43.27
CA GLY A 688 -31.45 -17.96 -42.39
C GLY A 688 -31.90 -17.86 -40.92
N MET A 689 -32.63 -16.81 -40.52
CA MET A 689 -33.21 -16.74 -39.18
C MET A 689 -34.47 -17.62 -39.05
N THR A 690 -34.50 -18.43 -38.00
CA THR A 690 -35.72 -19.13 -37.58
C THR A 690 -36.80 -18.14 -37.12
N ALA A 691 -38.07 -18.58 -37.10
CA ALA A 691 -39.17 -17.74 -36.59
C ALA A 691 -38.95 -17.28 -35.14
N LEU A 692 -38.41 -18.18 -34.29
CA LEU A 692 -38.08 -17.86 -32.90
C LEU A 692 -36.98 -16.81 -32.80
N GLN A 693 -35.91 -16.92 -33.58
CA GLN A 693 -34.83 -15.92 -33.57
C GLN A 693 -35.33 -14.55 -34.05
N ARG A 694 -36.20 -14.52 -35.08
CA ARG A 694 -36.81 -13.27 -35.56
C ARG A 694 -37.66 -12.60 -34.49
N ASP A 695 -38.56 -13.34 -33.85
CA ASP A 695 -39.37 -12.83 -32.73
C ASP A 695 -38.50 -12.39 -31.56
N THR A 696 -37.45 -13.16 -31.22
CA THR A 696 -36.51 -12.81 -30.15
C THR A 696 -35.77 -11.51 -30.44
N LEU A 697 -35.21 -11.34 -31.64
CA LEU A 697 -34.52 -10.10 -32.04
C LEU A 697 -35.48 -8.91 -32.05
N ARG A 698 -36.72 -9.09 -32.53
CA ARG A 698 -37.76 -8.06 -32.47
C ARG A 698 -38.03 -7.62 -31.04
N ARG A 699 -38.08 -8.56 -30.08
CA ARG A 699 -38.26 -8.24 -28.64
C ARG A 699 -37.04 -7.59 -28.01
N ILE A 700 -35.83 -7.97 -28.42
CA ILE A 700 -34.59 -7.30 -27.96
C ILE A 700 -34.62 -5.83 -28.37
N LEU A 701 -34.89 -5.55 -29.65
CA LEU A 701 -34.94 -4.18 -30.19
C LEU A 701 -36.09 -3.33 -29.62
N ALA A 702 -37.12 -3.99 -29.09
CA ALA A 702 -38.22 -3.35 -28.39
C ALA A 702 -37.92 -2.97 -26.93
N ALA A 703 -36.88 -3.56 -26.32
CA ALA A 703 -36.61 -3.41 -24.89
C ALA A 703 -36.01 -2.03 -24.57
N GLU A 704 -36.58 -1.32 -23.58
CA GLU A 704 -36.09 0.02 -23.20
C GLU A 704 -35.09 0.02 -22.04
N ASP A 705 -35.08 -1.02 -21.20
CA ASP A 705 -34.21 -1.10 -20.01
C ASP A 705 -33.13 -2.18 -20.16
N TYR A 706 -33.52 -3.46 -20.20
CA TYR A 706 -32.63 -4.58 -20.50
C TYR A 706 -33.42 -5.74 -21.10
N PHE A 707 -32.72 -6.62 -21.82
CA PHE A 707 -33.24 -7.90 -22.30
C PHE A 707 -32.31 -9.03 -21.88
N LEU A 708 -32.85 -10.09 -21.27
CA LEU A 708 -32.07 -11.26 -20.86
C LEU A 708 -32.23 -12.36 -21.92
N LEU A 709 -31.21 -12.52 -22.76
CA LEU A 709 -31.18 -13.58 -23.75
C LEU A 709 -30.65 -14.88 -23.13
N TRP A 710 -31.56 -15.82 -22.88
CA TRP A 710 -31.20 -17.17 -22.44
C TRP A 710 -31.37 -18.18 -23.58
N GLY A 711 -30.37 -19.02 -23.80
CA GLY A 711 -30.42 -20.05 -24.84
C GLY A 711 -29.32 -21.10 -24.68
N PRO A 712 -29.62 -22.40 -24.88
CA PRO A 712 -28.63 -23.48 -24.85
C PRO A 712 -27.43 -23.27 -25.80
N PRO A 713 -26.32 -24.02 -25.62
CA PRO A 713 -25.22 -24.06 -26.59
C PRO A 713 -25.73 -24.38 -28.00
N GLY A 714 -25.16 -23.75 -29.02
CA GLY A 714 -25.53 -23.97 -30.44
C GLY A 714 -26.80 -23.26 -30.94
N THR A 715 -27.52 -22.51 -30.11
CA THR A 715 -28.76 -21.80 -30.51
C THR A 715 -28.55 -20.52 -31.34
N GLY A 716 -27.30 -20.17 -31.65
CA GLY A 716 -26.98 -18.98 -32.44
C GLY A 716 -27.08 -17.64 -31.68
N LYS A 717 -26.88 -17.64 -30.35
CA LYS A 717 -26.88 -16.38 -29.56
C LYS A 717 -25.88 -15.36 -30.08
N THR A 718 -24.63 -15.76 -30.28
CA THR A 718 -23.57 -14.87 -30.77
C THR A 718 -23.63 -14.78 -32.30
N SER A 719 -23.50 -15.93 -32.98
CA SER A 719 -23.38 -16.01 -34.45
C SER A 719 -24.59 -15.52 -35.24
N VAL A 720 -25.77 -15.43 -34.62
CA VAL A 720 -27.02 -14.98 -35.28
C VAL A 720 -27.63 -13.79 -34.56
N LEU A 721 -28.05 -13.94 -33.30
CA LEU A 721 -28.82 -12.90 -32.61
C LEU A 721 -27.99 -11.64 -32.32
N LEU A 722 -26.80 -11.78 -31.73
CA LEU A 722 -25.92 -10.64 -31.46
C LEU A 722 -25.45 -9.98 -32.76
N ARG A 723 -25.03 -10.78 -33.75
CA ARG A 723 -24.64 -10.29 -35.08
C ARG A 723 -25.72 -9.40 -35.68
N TYR A 724 -26.95 -9.92 -35.82
CA TYR A 724 -28.04 -9.18 -36.46
C TYR A 724 -28.59 -8.05 -35.59
N LEU A 725 -28.46 -8.12 -34.26
CA LEU A 725 -28.72 -6.99 -33.37
C LEU A 725 -27.75 -5.84 -33.67
N VAL A 726 -26.45 -6.13 -33.72
CA VAL A 726 -25.43 -5.11 -33.98
C VAL A 726 -25.56 -4.58 -35.41
N GLU A 727 -25.74 -5.43 -36.40
CA GLU A 727 -25.99 -5.01 -37.80
C GLU A 727 -27.21 -4.10 -37.90
N TRP A 728 -28.31 -4.43 -37.22
CA TRP A 728 -29.52 -3.61 -37.23
C TRP A 728 -29.25 -2.25 -36.58
N LEU A 729 -28.64 -2.21 -35.40
CA LEU A 729 -28.36 -0.96 -34.68
C LEU A 729 -27.41 -0.06 -35.49
N LEU A 730 -26.33 -0.61 -36.03
CA LEU A 730 -25.37 0.16 -36.84
C LEU A 730 -26.00 0.75 -38.11
N ARG A 731 -26.94 0.05 -38.74
CA ARG A 731 -27.58 0.50 -39.99
C ARG A 731 -28.79 1.41 -39.77
N ASN A 732 -29.46 1.30 -38.64
CA ASN A 732 -30.77 1.95 -38.43
C ASN A 732 -30.74 3.00 -37.31
N THR A 733 -29.67 3.08 -36.52
CA THR A 733 -29.55 4.07 -35.44
C THR A 733 -28.21 4.80 -35.49
N GLN A 734 -28.04 5.77 -34.61
CA GLN A 734 -26.78 6.48 -34.36
C GLN A 734 -26.27 6.16 -32.95
N GLU A 735 -26.68 5.02 -32.40
CA GLU A 735 -26.32 4.63 -31.05
C GLU A 735 -24.87 4.15 -30.97
N ASN A 736 -24.20 4.51 -29.87
CA ASN A 736 -22.89 3.97 -29.57
C ASN A 736 -23.05 2.60 -28.91
N LEU A 737 -22.42 1.58 -29.48
CA LEU A 737 -22.49 0.21 -28.98
C LEU A 737 -21.24 -0.13 -28.17
N LEU A 738 -21.44 -0.61 -26.94
CA LEU A 738 -20.39 -1.20 -26.12
C LEU A 738 -20.67 -2.68 -25.92
N LEU A 739 -19.82 -3.51 -26.53
CA LEU A 739 -19.91 -4.97 -26.43
C LEU A 739 -18.85 -5.46 -25.44
N LEU A 740 -19.30 -6.19 -24.43
CA LEU A 740 -18.45 -6.68 -23.34
C LEU A 740 -18.65 -8.18 -23.19
N ALA A 741 -17.56 -8.89 -22.91
CA ALA A 741 -17.59 -10.27 -22.48
C ALA A 741 -16.60 -10.49 -21.33
N TYR A 742 -16.81 -11.54 -20.55
CA TYR A 742 -15.98 -11.83 -19.39
C TYR A 742 -14.60 -12.38 -19.76
N THR A 743 -14.46 -13.05 -20.90
CA THR A 743 -13.20 -13.69 -21.34
C THR A 743 -12.76 -13.16 -22.69
N ASN A 744 -11.44 -13.07 -22.91
CA ASN A 744 -10.86 -12.66 -24.21
C ASN A 744 -11.39 -13.54 -25.35
N ARG A 745 -11.45 -14.86 -25.16
CA ARG A 745 -12.03 -15.78 -26.16
C ARG A 745 -13.46 -15.40 -26.55
N ALA A 746 -14.30 -15.04 -25.59
CA ALA A 746 -15.67 -14.63 -25.90
C ALA A 746 -15.71 -13.28 -26.62
N VAL A 747 -14.76 -12.38 -26.35
CA VAL A 747 -14.59 -11.15 -27.14
C VAL A 747 -14.15 -11.48 -28.57
N ASP A 748 -13.18 -12.37 -28.76
CA ASP A 748 -12.72 -12.82 -30.09
C ASP A 748 -13.87 -13.43 -30.90
N GLU A 749 -14.69 -14.29 -30.27
CA GLU A 749 -15.88 -14.88 -30.89
C GLU A 749 -16.94 -13.81 -31.27
N ILE A 750 -17.05 -12.73 -30.49
CA ILE A 750 -17.89 -11.57 -30.85
C ILE A 750 -17.28 -10.87 -32.06
N CYS A 751 -15.99 -10.54 -32.04
CA CYS A 751 -15.29 -9.85 -33.13
C CYS A 751 -15.41 -10.61 -34.46
N GLU A 752 -15.10 -11.91 -34.48
CA GLU A 752 -15.26 -12.77 -35.66
C GLU A 752 -16.70 -12.78 -36.18
N SER A 753 -17.69 -12.75 -35.29
CA SER A 753 -19.09 -12.69 -35.67
C SER A 753 -19.49 -11.34 -36.27
N LEU A 754 -18.85 -10.24 -35.86
CA LEU A 754 -19.12 -8.89 -36.37
C LEU A 754 -18.39 -8.60 -37.68
N GLU A 755 -17.19 -9.14 -37.90
CA GLU A 755 -16.48 -9.03 -39.18
C GLU A 755 -17.30 -9.59 -40.35
N GLN A 756 -18.21 -10.52 -40.07
CA GLN A 756 -19.13 -11.06 -41.08
C GLN A 756 -20.24 -10.09 -41.51
N ILE A 757 -20.44 -8.97 -40.80
CA ILE A 757 -21.44 -7.94 -41.14
C ILE A 757 -20.98 -7.11 -42.35
N GLY A 758 -19.68 -7.00 -42.59
CA GLY A 758 -19.05 -6.17 -43.61
C GLY A 758 -18.37 -4.96 -43.00
#